data_AF-A0AAV8YXB3-F1
#
_entry.id   AF-A0AAV8YXB3-F1
#
_cell.length_a   1.000
_cell.length_b   1.000
_cell.length_c   1.000
_cell.angle_alpha   90.00
_cell.angle_beta   90.00
_cell.angle_gamma   90.00
#
_symmetry.space_group_name_H-M   'P 1'
#
loop_
_entity.id
_entity.type
_entity.pdbx_description
1 polymer ?
#
loop_
_entity_poly.entity_id
_entity_poly.type
_entity_poly.pdbx_seq_one_letter_code
_entity_poly.pdbx_strand_id
1 'polypeptide(L)'
;MFISECTVLSNTSMVCNSPVIDAAEDVKLDADNPLKLEYGFRMDNVTGVQNLTSNKDFNPFLLFPNPVFIPFEKEVKYYKSDYLNINGQNIDRACQESDVEVRIGKSFCNVTSLSRHQLTCRPPETQPEPLNDQGVPNGEALPEVIVIVGGSLRYNIGVLSYSKSTESNRVLKNMQEQMDILELRVAAECKEAFAELQTEMTDPHRGLDLRRHTLPGLPHLCHEDTLPLTTLESNRYFSMRDRVNVASLIMVTLQSKMEYCTDILKTLLAELIEKCMESKSHPKLLLRRTESVAEKMLSAWFTFLLYKFLRECAGEPLFMLFRAVKQQVDKGPVDAITSEARYSLSEEKLIRQSIDFKPMTVYVSISQQTVFVGSLEHNTDNVPVKVLDCDTISQVKEKSLDTIYRATPYSQRPRKDDLDLEWRTGTSGRLILYDEDSTTKIEGDWKRRNTLQHYRVPDGGCLNLVSKQSSIYNLAIFSEKNDKSHKYETLNLSKFSSGLKVWHLVKHHDNDNQKEEREATRWLRRTGAPTASGDKVHVRFLDDQALQHGISDPEVVHTWKSNSLPLRFWVNLIKNPNFVFDIHKSNIVESCLSVVAQTFMDSCSTSDHRLGKDSPSSKLLYAKDIPCYKEWVERYYSDIKMMPAISDQDMNAMLAEDSRLHTTEFNTNCALHELYTYAMKYNEQLTVTLEEDEFSQKQRLAYKLEQVHNIMAEQGQP
;
A
#
# COMPACT_ATOMS: atom_id res chain seq x y z
N MET A 1 11.47 -35.99 62.59
CA MET A 1 12.33 -36.79 61.69
C MET A 1 11.42 -37.37 60.64
N PHE A 2 11.66 -37.05 59.37
CA PHE A 2 10.85 -37.54 58.25
C PHE A 2 11.58 -38.74 57.64
N ILE A 3 10.85 -39.83 57.36
CA ILE A 3 11.45 -41.11 56.95
C ILE A 3 10.70 -41.62 55.72
N SER A 4 11.46 -42.08 54.73
CA SER A 4 10.98 -42.77 53.54
C SER A 4 11.80 -44.03 53.31
N GLU A 5 11.19 -45.04 52.70
CA GLU A 5 11.90 -46.28 52.35
C GLU A 5 12.66 -46.12 51.04
N CYS A 6 13.88 -46.66 51.02
CA CYS A 6 14.71 -46.75 49.82
C CYS A 6 14.50 -48.10 49.13
N THR A 7 14.33 -48.08 47.82
CA THR A 7 14.25 -49.29 47.00
C THR A 7 15.63 -49.63 46.46
N VAL A 8 16.17 -50.79 46.83
CA VAL A 8 17.45 -51.29 46.30
C VAL A 8 17.22 -51.82 44.89
N LEU A 9 17.90 -51.24 43.90
CA LEU A 9 17.80 -51.68 42.50
C LEU A 9 18.90 -52.69 42.14
N SER A 10 20.08 -52.57 42.76
CA SER A 10 21.21 -53.47 42.56
C SER A 10 22.17 -53.44 43.76
N ASN A 11 23.25 -54.23 43.72
CA ASN A 11 24.30 -54.20 44.73
C ASN A 11 25.13 -52.90 44.75
N THR A 12 24.93 -51.99 43.77
CA THR A 12 25.63 -50.70 43.69
C THR A 12 24.68 -49.50 43.59
N SER A 13 23.36 -49.72 43.50
CA SER A 13 22.38 -48.64 43.33
C SER A 13 21.09 -48.87 44.12
N MET A 14 20.60 -47.79 44.71
CA MET A 14 19.29 -47.72 45.36
C MET A 14 18.63 -46.38 44.99
N VAL A 15 17.31 -46.36 44.94
CA VAL A 15 16.50 -45.16 44.72
C VAL A 15 15.74 -44.85 46.00
N CYS A 16 15.93 -43.64 46.52
CA CYS A 16 15.31 -43.17 47.73
C CYS A 16 14.48 -41.93 47.41
N ASN A 17 13.15 -42.06 47.48
CA ASN A 17 12.29 -40.89 47.37
C ASN A 17 12.42 -40.05 48.64
N SER A 18 12.39 -38.73 48.51
CA SER A 18 12.34 -37.87 49.70
C SER A 18 11.04 -38.12 50.48
N PRO A 19 11.08 -38.06 51.83
CA PRO A 19 9.88 -38.23 52.62
C PRO A 19 8.95 -37.03 52.45
N VAL A 20 7.63 -37.25 52.59
CA VAL A 20 6.66 -36.16 52.64
C VAL A 20 6.88 -35.36 53.92
N ILE A 21 7.04 -34.04 53.76
CA ILE A 21 7.28 -33.10 54.86
C ILE A 21 6.04 -32.21 54.99
N ASP A 22 5.22 -32.50 55.99
CA ASP A 22 4.14 -31.59 56.39
C ASP A 22 4.74 -30.51 57.30
N ALA A 23 5.03 -29.34 56.74
CA ALA A 23 5.46 -28.18 57.51
C ALA A 23 4.29 -27.70 58.40
N ALA A 24 4.54 -27.48 59.69
CA ALA A 24 3.55 -26.90 60.60
C ALA A 24 3.10 -25.51 60.10
N GLU A 25 1.83 -25.13 60.33
CA GLU A 25 1.21 -23.90 59.79
C GLU A 25 2.01 -22.60 60.07
N ASP A 26 2.85 -22.58 61.10
CA ASP A 26 3.67 -21.44 61.51
C ASP A 26 5.04 -21.31 60.78
N VAL A 27 5.44 -22.31 59.97
CA VAL A 27 6.73 -22.29 59.25
C VAL A 27 6.54 -21.69 57.86
N LYS A 28 6.85 -20.40 57.70
CA LYS A 28 6.91 -19.74 56.38
C LYS A 28 8.21 -20.09 55.66
N LEU A 29 8.12 -20.98 54.67
CA LEU A 29 9.22 -21.28 53.75
C LEU A 29 9.34 -20.16 52.70
N ASP A 30 10.55 -19.62 52.54
CA ASP A 30 10.88 -18.61 51.53
C ASP A 30 11.46 -19.30 50.29
N ALA A 31 11.01 -18.88 49.11
CA ALA A 31 11.43 -19.44 47.83
C ALA A 31 12.86 -19.03 47.43
N ASP A 32 13.35 -17.90 47.93
CA ASP A 32 14.73 -17.44 47.68
C ASP A 32 15.69 -17.84 48.81
N ASN A 33 15.16 -18.15 49.99
CA ASN A 33 15.92 -18.57 51.17
C ASN A 33 15.45 -19.95 51.68
N PRO A 34 15.91 -21.07 51.09
CA PRO A 34 15.45 -22.40 51.47
C PRO A 34 15.89 -22.79 52.88
N LEU A 35 15.05 -23.57 53.56
CA LEU A 35 15.41 -24.17 54.83
C LEU A 35 16.40 -25.31 54.59
N LYS A 36 17.54 -25.26 55.28
CA LYS A 36 18.58 -26.29 55.19
C LYS A 36 18.30 -27.38 56.21
N LEU A 37 18.06 -28.59 55.74
CA LEU A 37 17.81 -29.77 56.56
C LEU A 37 19.02 -30.71 56.55
N GLU A 38 19.22 -31.36 57.68
CA GLU A 38 20.15 -32.48 57.78
C GLU A 38 19.49 -33.75 57.27
N TYR A 39 20.24 -34.56 56.53
CA TYR A 39 19.76 -35.84 56.02
C TYR A 39 20.83 -36.92 56.13
N GLY A 40 20.38 -38.17 56.08
CA GLY A 40 21.22 -39.35 56.07
C GLY A 40 20.41 -40.61 55.83
N PHE A 41 21.10 -41.73 55.72
CA PHE A 41 20.51 -43.04 55.47
C PHE A 41 20.63 -43.92 56.71
N ARG A 42 19.55 -44.61 57.05
CA ARG A 42 19.57 -45.65 58.06
C ARG A 42 19.81 -46.99 57.37
N MET A 43 21.03 -47.48 57.46
CA MET A 43 21.43 -48.78 56.92
C MET A 43 21.91 -49.71 58.04
N ASP A 44 21.68 -51.00 57.85
CA ASP A 44 22.03 -52.01 58.85
C ASP A 44 23.55 -52.00 59.10
N ASN A 45 23.91 -51.66 60.35
CA ASN A 45 25.29 -51.62 60.83
C ASN A 45 26.22 -50.62 60.10
N VAL A 46 25.68 -49.60 59.42
CA VAL A 46 26.46 -48.51 58.80
C VAL A 46 26.13 -47.18 59.46
N THR A 47 26.98 -46.74 60.40
CA THR A 47 26.78 -45.49 61.16
C THR A 47 27.28 -44.25 60.41
N GLY A 48 28.26 -44.41 59.52
CA GLY A 48 28.89 -43.29 58.79
C GLY A 48 27.98 -42.55 57.81
N VAL A 49 26.83 -43.13 57.46
CA VAL A 49 25.85 -42.52 56.53
C VAL A 49 24.60 -42.00 57.24
N GLN A 50 24.51 -42.13 58.57
CA GLN A 50 23.31 -41.72 59.33
C GLN A 50 23.11 -40.20 59.37
N ASN A 51 24.19 -39.42 59.25
CA ASN A 51 24.13 -37.97 59.07
C ASN A 51 25.17 -37.56 58.01
N LEU A 52 24.73 -37.47 56.75
CA LEU A 52 25.60 -37.10 55.64
C LEU A 52 25.94 -35.62 55.66
N THR A 53 25.03 -34.78 56.14
CA THR A 53 25.21 -33.32 56.22
C THR A 53 26.34 -32.91 57.17
N SER A 54 26.76 -33.79 58.09
CA SER A 54 27.93 -33.57 58.94
C SER A 54 29.26 -33.61 58.19
N ASN A 55 29.32 -34.24 57.00
CA ASN A 55 30.50 -34.24 56.15
C ASN A 55 30.42 -33.05 55.17
N LYS A 56 31.52 -32.27 55.09
CA LYS A 56 31.65 -31.09 54.21
C LYS A 56 31.52 -31.40 52.71
N ASP A 57 31.68 -32.67 52.33
CA ASP A 57 31.52 -33.09 50.94
C ASP A 57 30.05 -33.17 50.47
N PHE A 58 29.09 -33.12 51.41
CA PHE A 58 27.66 -33.20 51.10
C PHE A 58 26.95 -31.88 51.40
N ASN A 59 26.16 -31.40 50.44
CA ASN A 59 25.33 -30.22 50.63
C ASN A 59 24.13 -30.55 51.52
N PRO A 60 23.67 -29.61 52.38
CA PRO A 60 22.44 -29.81 53.13
C PRO A 60 21.23 -29.97 52.22
N PHE A 61 20.21 -30.68 52.67
CA PHE A 61 18.98 -30.88 51.92
C PHE A 61 18.19 -29.56 51.92
N LEU A 62 17.90 -29.00 50.75
CA LEU A 62 17.23 -27.71 50.62
C LEU A 62 15.72 -27.92 50.52
N LEU A 63 14.98 -27.42 51.52
CA LEU A 63 13.53 -27.43 51.52
C LEU A 63 13.00 -26.08 51.04
N PHE A 64 12.21 -26.13 49.97
CA PHE A 64 11.53 -24.99 49.33
C PHE A 64 10.01 -25.10 49.53
N PRO A 65 9.26 -23.99 49.40
CA PRO A 65 7.80 -24.06 49.33
C PRO A 65 7.33 -24.83 48.09
N ASN A 66 6.13 -25.44 48.18
CA ASN A 66 5.50 -26.10 47.05
C ASN A 66 5.28 -25.13 45.87
N PRO A 67 5.44 -25.58 44.61
CA PRO A 67 5.20 -24.75 43.45
C PRO A 67 3.70 -24.37 43.37
N VAL A 68 3.41 -23.15 42.97
CA VAL A 68 2.03 -22.68 42.80
C VAL A 68 1.72 -22.59 41.32
N PHE A 69 0.72 -23.33 40.84
CA PHE A 69 0.24 -23.20 39.47
C PHE A 69 -1.05 -22.38 39.41
N ILE A 70 -1.15 -21.53 38.39
CA ILE A 70 -2.29 -20.64 38.17
C ILE A 70 -3.25 -21.32 37.18
N PRO A 71 -4.52 -21.55 37.55
CA PRO A 71 -5.53 -22.06 36.63
C PRO A 71 -5.76 -21.13 35.43
N PHE A 72 -6.34 -21.65 34.35
CA PHE A 72 -6.68 -20.83 33.19
C PHE A 72 -7.72 -19.75 33.55
N GLU A 73 -7.53 -18.52 33.04
CA GLU A 73 -8.45 -17.38 33.30
C GLU A 73 -9.89 -17.61 32.83
N LYS A 74 -10.10 -18.54 31.90
CA LYS A 74 -11.42 -18.94 31.38
C LYS A 74 -11.63 -20.42 31.68
N GLU A 75 -12.87 -20.80 32.04
CA GLU A 75 -13.23 -22.20 32.33
C GLU A 75 -12.81 -23.16 31.20
N VAL A 76 -12.87 -22.72 29.93
CA VAL A 76 -12.35 -23.45 28.77
C VAL A 76 -11.24 -22.68 28.07
N LYS A 77 -10.05 -23.30 27.93
CA LYS A 77 -8.95 -22.77 27.13
C LYS A 77 -8.97 -23.38 25.72
N TYR A 78 -9.09 -22.51 24.71
CA TYR A 78 -9.02 -22.94 23.30
C TYR A 78 -7.56 -23.05 22.86
N TYR A 79 -7.13 -24.27 22.56
CA TYR A 79 -5.77 -24.57 22.12
C TYR A 79 -5.59 -24.26 20.63
N LYS A 80 -4.63 -23.39 20.30
CA LYS A 80 -4.35 -22.89 18.94
C LYS A 80 -2.84 -22.77 18.63
N SER A 81 -1.97 -23.28 19.50
CA SER A 81 -0.51 -23.17 19.41
C SER A 81 0.10 -24.56 19.18
N ASP A 82 1.44 -24.66 19.07
CA ASP A 82 2.16 -25.95 19.11
C ASP A 82 2.72 -26.26 20.52
N TYR A 83 2.66 -25.27 21.41
CA TYR A 83 3.07 -25.39 22.82
C TYR A 83 1.98 -24.85 23.75
N LEU A 84 1.80 -25.52 24.89
CA LEU A 84 0.92 -25.13 25.98
C LEU A 84 1.74 -24.53 27.11
N ASN A 85 1.49 -23.25 27.41
CA ASN A 85 2.10 -22.55 28.52
C ASN A 85 1.16 -22.56 29.74
N ILE A 86 1.70 -22.98 30.88
CA ILE A 86 1.05 -23.02 32.19
C ILE A 86 1.83 -22.10 33.13
N ASN A 87 1.16 -21.07 33.63
CA ASN A 87 1.80 -20.08 34.50
C ASN A 87 1.78 -20.54 35.95
N GLY A 88 2.76 -20.09 36.72
CA GLY A 88 2.89 -20.40 38.13
C GLY A 88 3.93 -19.55 38.83
N GLN A 89 4.30 -19.94 40.03
CA GLN A 89 5.33 -19.30 40.84
C GLN A 89 6.19 -20.36 41.52
N ASN A 90 7.50 -20.11 41.56
CA ASN A 90 8.51 -20.96 42.18
C ASN A 90 8.58 -22.39 41.64
N ILE A 91 8.31 -22.56 40.35
CA ILE A 91 8.24 -23.90 39.73
C ILE A 91 9.64 -24.54 39.70
N ASP A 92 10.65 -23.83 39.21
CA ASP A 92 12.03 -24.33 39.07
C ASP A 92 12.84 -24.47 40.37
N ARG A 93 12.23 -24.13 41.52
CA ARG A 93 12.95 -24.09 42.81
C ARG A 93 13.14 -25.48 43.42
N ALA A 94 12.10 -26.30 43.36
CA ALA A 94 12.05 -27.60 44.03
C ALA A 94 11.96 -28.79 43.07
N CYS A 95 11.74 -28.57 41.78
CA CYS A 95 11.60 -29.63 40.79
C CYS A 95 12.35 -29.35 39.49
N GLN A 96 12.80 -30.41 38.84
CA GLN A 96 13.35 -30.41 37.48
C GLN A 96 12.30 -30.86 36.47
N GLU A 97 12.58 -30.73 35.18
CA GLU A 97 11.66 -31.14 34.11
C GLU A 97 11.26 -32.63 34.21
N SER A 98 12.16 -33.50 34.68
CA SER A 98 11.90 -34.92 34.90
C SER A 98 10.92 -35.20 36.04
N ASP A 99 10.75 -34.26 36.96
CA ASP A 99 9.90 -34.42 38.15
C ASP A 99 8.47 -33.92 37.91
N VAL A 100 8.18 -33.38 36.71
CA VAL A 100 6.88 -32.79 36.35
C VAL A 100 6.23 -33.53 35.20
N GLU A 101 5.02 -34.03 35.44
CA GLU A 101 4.18 -34.65 34.44
C GLU A 101 2.94 -33.80 34.19
N VAL A 102 2.63 -33.51 32.93
CA VAL A 102 1.41 -32.80 32.54
C VAL A 102 0.49 -33.75 31.82
N ARG A 103 -0.70 -33.98 32.38
CA ARG A 103 -1.71 -34.88 31.83
C ARG A 103 -2.86 -34.09 31.22
N ILE A 104 -3.29 -34.47 30.02
CA ILE A 104 -4.41 -33.88 29.28
C ILE A 104 -5.38 -35.01 28.94
N GLY A 105 -6.49 -35.11 29.68
CA GLY A 105 -7.39 -36.26 29.58
C GLY A 105 -6.64 -37.59 29.75
N LYS A 106 -6.75 -38.49 28.77
CA LYS A 106 -6.04 -39.79 28.72
C LYS A 106 -4.57 -39.72 28.27
N SER A 107 -4.13 -38.59 27.72
CA SER A 107 -2.78 -38.44 27.13
C SER A 107 -1.87 -37.54 27.97
N PHE A 108 -0.59 -37.48 27.61
CA PHE A 108 0.41 -36.65 28.28
C PHE A 108 0.89 -35.51 27.38
N CYS A 109 1.23 -34.38 27.98
CA CYS A 109 1.87 -33.24 27.35
C CYS A 109 3.37 -33.31 27.65
N ASN A 110 4.20 -33.36 26.61
CA ASN A 110 5.64 -33.52 26.78
C ASN A 110 6.26 -32.22 27.29
N VAL A 111 6.79 -32.19 28.52
CA VAL A 111 7.40 -30.98 29.09
C VAL A 111 8.66 -30.64 28.31
N THR A 112 8.74 -29.40 27.81
CA THR A 112 9.85 -28.94 26.96
C THR A 112 10.71 -27.88 27.62
N SER A 113 10.16 -27.16 28.59
CA SER A 113 10.91 -26.18 29.36
C SER A 113 10.21 -25.87 30.67
N LEU A 114 11.00 -25.69 31.73
CA LEU A 114 10.53 -25.27 33.04
C LEU A 114 11.33 -24.04 33.51
N SER A 115 10.62 -23.01 33.96
CA SER A 115 11.18 -21.76 34.50
C SER A 115 10.50 -21.40 35.81
N ARG A 116 11.05 -20.42 36.54
CA ARG A 116 10.47 -19.95 37.81
C ARG A 116 8.98 -19.62 37.77
N HIS A 117 8.47 -19.11 36.64
CA HIS A 117 7.10 -18.60 36.53
C HIS A 117 6.25 -19.33 35.49
N GLN A 118 6.83 -20.25 34.72
CA GLN A 118 6.14 -20.85 33.59
C GLN A 118 6.68 -22.24 33.27
N LEU A 119 5.75 -23.15 33.04
CA LEU A 119 5.99 -24.46 32.45
C LEU A 119 5.46 -24.46 31.02
N THR A 120 6.26 -24.97 30.09
CA THR A 120 5.91 -25.12 28.68
C THR A 120 5.97 -26.60 28.32
N CYS A 121 4.89 -27.11 27.72
CA CYS A 121 4.83 -28.49 27.25
C CYS A 121 4.21 -28.57 25.84
N ARG A 122 4.51 -29.63 25.10
CA ARG A 122 3.92 -29.91 23.79
C ARG A 122 2.77 -30.92 23.95
N PRO A 123 1.51 -30.49 23.78
CA PRO A 123 0.37 -31.39 23.94
C PRO A 123 0.18 -32.29 22.71
N PRO A 124 -0.62 -33.37 22.81
CA PRO A 124 -0.88 -34.28 21.69
C PRO A 124 -1.57 -33.56 20.52
N GLU A 125 -1.32 -34.00 19.29
CA GLU A 125 -1.84 -33.35 18.08
C GLU A 125 -3.35 -33.51 17.90
N THR A 126 -3.91 -34.61 18.39
CA THR A 126 -5.35 -34.89 18.39
C THR A 126 -5.91 -34.76 19.80
N GLN A 127 -7.15 -34.27 19.91
CA GLN A 127 -7.81 -34.10 21.19
C GLN A 127 -7.97 -35.46 21.90
N PRO A 128 -7.37 -35.64 23.09
CA PRO A 128 -7.49 -36.89 23.83
C PRO A 128 -8.85 -37.02 24.52
N GLU A 129 -9.25 -38.27 24.81
CA GLU A 129 -10.51 -38.55 25.51
C GLU A 129 -10.50 -37.94 26.93
N PRO A 130 -11.62 -37.33 27.38
CA PRO A 130 -11.78 -36.86 28.75
C PRO A 130 -11.82 -38.03 29.72
N LEU A 131 -11.25 -37.84 30.91
CA LEU A 131 -11.38 -38.77 32.03
C LEU A 131 -12.32 -38.16 33.08
N ASN A 132 -13.19 -38.97 33.68
CA ASN A 132 -13.98 -38.56 34.85
C ASN A 132 -13.18 -38.72 36.17
N ASP A 133 -13.75 -38.28 37.30
CA ASP A 133 -13.15 -38.37 38.64
C ASP A 133 -12.73 -39.80 39.07
N GLN A 134 -13.23 -40.84 38.38
CA GLN A 134 -12.87 -42.24 38.60
C GLN A 134 -11.88 -42.81 37.57
N GLY A 135 -11.34 -41.98 36.67
CA GLY A 135 -10.35 -42.38 35.67
C GLY A 135 -10.92 -43.16 34.49
N VAL A 136 -12.22 -43.08 34.25
CA VAL A 136 -12.93 -43.76 33.15
C VAL A 136 -13.22 -42.76 32.00
N PRO A 137 -13.11 -43.16 30.72
CA PRO A 137 -13.39 -42.27 29.59
C PRO A 137 -14.84 -41.78 29.59
N ASN A 138 -15.05 -40.47 29.49
CA ASN A 138 -16.37 -39.84 29.34
C ASN A 138 -16.45 -39.12 27.97
N GLY A 139 -17.35 -39.54 27.09
CA GLY A 139 -17.37 -39.12 25.68
C GLY A 139 -17.96 -37.72 25.39
N GLU A 140 -18.58 -37.06 26.36
CA GLU A 140 -19.28 -35.77 26.14
C GLU A 140 -18.58 -34.55 26.76
N ALA A 141 -17.46 -34.72 27.47
CA ALA A 141 -16.74 -33.64 28.15
C ALA A 141 -15.51 -33.15 27.36
N LEU A 142 -14.85 -32.07 27.83
CA LEU A 142 -13.53 -31.64 27.33
C LEU A 142 -12.42 -32.21 28.22
N PRO A 143 -11.22 -32.50 27.67
CA PRO A 143 -10.12 -33.05 28.47
C PRO A 143 -9.57 -32.04 29.48
N GLU A 144 -9.47 -32.46 30.74
CA GLU A 144 -8.85 -31.70 31.83
C GLU A 144 -7.32 -31.71 31.75
N VAL A 145 -6.71 -30.59 32.14
CA VAL A 145 -5.27 -30.40 32.24
C VAL A 145 -4.86 -30.45 33.71
N ILE A 146 -4.08 -31.47 34.07
CA ILE A 146 -3.60 -31.70 35.43
C ILE A 146 -2.08 -31.72 35.42
N VAL A 147 -1.45 -30.94 36.30
CA VAL A 147 0.00 -30.96 36.52
C VAL A 147 0.31 -31.78 37.76
N ILE A 148 1.24 -32.72 37.65
CA ILE A 148 1.68 -33.61 38.72
C ILE A 148 3.17 -33.36 38.96
N VAL A 149 3.54 -33.04 40.20
CA VAL A 149 4.94 -32.79 40.59
C VAL A 149 5.38 -33.81 41.63
N GLY A 150 6.51 -34.47 41.41
CA GLY A 150 7.09 -35.45 42.34
C GLY A 150 6.16 -36.64 42.63
N GLY A 151 5.25 -36.96 41.70
CA GLY A 151 4.29 -38.07 41.78
C GLY A 151 3.13 -37.90 42.79
N SER A 152 3.18 -36.90 43.66
CA SER A 152 2.24 -36.74 44.79
C SER A 152 1.45 -35.44 44.73
N LEU A 153 2.07 -34.32 44.34
CA LEU A 153 1.42 -33.02 44.26
C LEU A 153 0.61 -32.92 42.97
N ARG A 154 -0.69 -32.63 43.06
CA ARG A 154 -1.61 -32.55 41.90
C ARG A 154 -2.28 -31.18 41.84
N TYR A 155 -2.22 -30.54 40.69
CA TYR A 155 -2.80 -29.22 40.44
C TYR A 155 -3.75 -29.28 39.24
N ASN A 156 -5.02 -28.91 39.44
CA ASN A 156 -6.00 -28.80 38.37
C ASN A 156 -5.92 -27.41 37.74
N ILE A 157 -5.62 -27.35 36.43
CA ILE A 157 -5.39 -26.09 35.72
C ILE A 157 -6.65 -25.65 34.94
N GLY A 158 -7.51 -26.57 34.53
CA GLY A 158 -8.73 -26.30 33.74
C GLY A 158 -8.91 -27.25 32.54
N VAL A 159 -9.86 -26.96 31.65
CA VAL A 159 -10.16 -27.81 30.48
C VAL A 159 -9.66 -27.22 29.15
N LEU A 160 -9.30 -28.10 28.21
CA LEU A 160 -8.72 -27.74 26.91
C LEU A 160 -9.64 -28.12 25.75
N SER A 161 -9.91 -27.19 24.83
CA SER A 161 -10.62 -27.46 23.58
C SER A 161 -9.69 -27.31 22.38
N TYR A 162 -9.57 -28.37 21.59
CA TYR A 162 -8.86 -28.35 20.31
C TYR A 162 -9.87 -27.91 19.25
N SER A 163 -10.14 -26.60 19.14
CA SER A 163 -10.95 -26.09 18.03
C SER A 163 -10.28 -26.51 16.72
N LYS A 164 -11.01 -27.15 15.79
CA LYS A 164 -10.47 -27.56 14.47
C LYS A 164 -9.83 -26.36 13.76
N SER A 165 -8.52 -26.18 13.94
CA SER A 165 -7.74 -25.21 13.21
C SER A 165 -7.54 -25.80 11.82
N THR A 166 -8.30 -25.31 10.85
CA THR A 166 -8.01 -25.58 9.45
C THR A 166 -6.57 -25.16 9.17
N GLU A 167 -5.86 -25.99 8.42
CA GLU A 167 -4.46 -25.84 8.00
C GLU A 167 -4.13 -24.43 7.49
N SER A 168 -5.12 -23.74 6.91
CA SER A 168 -5.08 -22.33 6.51
C SER A 168 -4.68 -21.36 7.63
N ASN A 169 -5.14 -21.55 8.87
CA ASN A 169 -4.84 -20.64 9.98
C ASN A 169 -3.40 -20.81 10.52
N ARG A 170 -2.86 -22.03 10.47
CA ARG A 170 -1.45 -22.29 10.84
C ARG A 170 -0.49 -21.67 9.84
N VAL A 171 -0.78 -21.84 8.54
CA VAL A 171 -0.03 -21.19 7.46
C VAL A 171 -0.03 -19.67 7.63
N LEU A 172 -1.18 -19.06 7.94
CA LEU A 172 -1.27 -17.61 8.13
C LEU A 172 -0.48 -17.10 9.33
N LYS A 173 -0.53 -17.82 10.45
CA LYS A 173 0.25 -17.46 11.64
C LYS A 173 1.75 -17.57 11.38
N ASN A 174 2.19 -18.64 10.72
CA ASN A 174 3.60 -18.81 10.35
C ASN A 174 4.05 -17.75 9.34
N MET A 175 3.20 -17.39 8.37
CA MET A 175 3.48 -16.31 7.43
C MET A 175 3.58 -14.95 8.16
N GLN A 176 2.71 -14.69 9.13
CA GLN A 176 2.73 -13.46 9.91
C GLN A 176 4.00 -13.36 10.78
N GLU A 177 4.37 -14.42 11.48
CA GLU A 177 5.59 -14.45 12.30
C GLU A 177 6.86 -14.29 11.44
N GLN A 178 6.90 -14.89 10.25
CA GLN A 178 8.00 -14.66 9.31
C GLN A 178 8.05 -13.22 8.80
N MET A 179 6.90 -12.61 8.51
CA MET A 179 6.83 -11.20 8.15
C MET A 179 7.30 -10.30 9.29
N ASP A 180 6.97 -10.61 10.54
CA ASP A 180 7.39 -9.83 11.72
C ASP A 180 8.91 -9.88 11.92
N ILE A 181 9.53 -11.05 11.72
CA ILE A 181 10.99 -11.22 11.81
C ILE A 181 11.70 -10.47 10.68
N LEU A 182 11.18 -10.54 9.45
CA LEU A 182 11.71 -9.78 8.31
C LEU A 182 11.56 -8.28 8.53
N GLU A 183 10.40 -7.82 9.01
CA GLU A 183 10.13 -6.42 9.32
C GLU A 183 11.10 -5.89 10.37
N LEU A 184 11.36 -6.64 11.45
CA LEU A 184 12.31 -6.26 12.50
C LEU A 184 13.74 -6.09 11.97
N ARG A 185 14.18 -6.93 11.02
CA ARG A 185 15.51 -6.82 10.39
C ARG A 185 15.62 -5.57 9.52
N VAL A 186 14.59 -5.28 8.74
CA VAL A 186 14.60 -4.15 7.79
C VAL A 186 14.18 -2.84 8.47
N ALA A 187 13.58 -2.87 9.67
CA ALA A 187 13.04 -1.71 10.38
C ALA A 187 14.08 -0.60 10.62
N ALA A 188 15.32 -0.97 10.94
CA ALA A 188 16.41 -0.02 11.17
C ALA A 188 16.85 0.67 9.88
N GLU A 189 17.12 -0.12 8.82
CA GLU A 189 17.59 0.37 7.52
C GLU A 189 16.65 1.39 6.89
N CYS A 190 15.36 1.28 7.17
CA CYS A 190 14.43 2.27 6.65
C CYS A 190 13.91 3.27 7.66
N LYS A 191 14.18 3.05 8.95
CA LYS A 191 14.47 4.12 9.92
C LYS A 191 15.33 5.18 9.25
N GLU A 192 16.49 4.71 8.83
CA GLU A 192 17.55 5.49 8.21
C GLU A 192 17.16 5.98 6.81
N ALA A 193 16.67 5.11 5.92
CA ALA A 193 16.25 5.54 4.58
C ALA A 193 15.12 6.57 4.62
N PHE A 194 14.17 6.48 5.57
CA PHE A 194 13.14 7.49 5.76
C PHE A 194 13.71 8.81 6.28
N ALA A 195 14.64 8.76 7.24
CA ALA A 195 15.32 9.95 7.75
C ALA A 195 16.14 10.63 6.64
N GLU A 196 16.89 9.87 5.83
CA GLU A 196 17.59 10.36 4.65
C GLU A 196 16.64 11.01 3.66
N LEU A 197 15.55 10.32 3.29
CA LEU A 197 14.52 10.83 2.39
C LEU A 197 13.94 12.14 2.94
N GLN A 198 13.65 12.22 4.24
CA GLN A 198 13.12 13.41 4.87
C GLN A 198 14.12 14.57 4.85
N THR A 199 15.42 14.32 5.12
CA THR A 199 16.49 15.34 5.02
C THR A 199 16.80 15.79 3.59
N GLU A 200 16.61 14.92 2.59
CA GLU A 200 16.74 15.32 1.18
C GLU A 200 15.48 16.03 0.65
N MET A 201 14.33 15.88 1.33
CA MET A 201 13.04 16.51 1.01
C MET A 201 12.77 17.83 1.75
N THR A 202 13.62 18.31 2.66
CA THR A 202 13.40 19.52 3.51
C THR A 202 13.28 20.88 2.78
N ASP A 203 13.19 20.92 1.45
CA ASP A 203 12.82 22.12 0.70
C ASP A 203 11.59 21.88 -0.21
N PRO A 204 10.42 21.49 0.36
CA PRO A 204 9.23 21.13 -0.42
C PRO A 204 8.52 22.36 -1.00
N HIS A 205 8.71 23.55 -0.41
CA HIS A 205 7.93 24.75 -0.76
C HIS A 205 8.35 25.42 -2.08
N ARG A 206 9.50 25.06 -2.67
CA ARG A 206 10.04 25.74 -3.86
C ARG A 206 9.67 25.09 -5.20
N GLY A 207 9.03 23.92 -5.20
CA GLY A 207 8.61 23.21 -6.42
C GLY A 207 7.10 22.93 -6.51
N LEU A 208 6.31 23.45 -5.57
CA LEU A 208 4.85 23.36 -5.54
C LEU A 208 4.19 24.34 -6.52
N ASP A 209 4.66 24.38 -7.76
CA ASP A 209 3.88 24.97 -8.84
C ASP A 209 2.79 23.96 -9.24
N LEU A 210 1.68 24.00 -8.50
CA LEU A 210 0.39 23.59 -9.02
C LEU A 210 0.25 24.23 -10.40
N ARG A 211 -0.20 23.46 -11.41
CA ARG A 211 -0.42 24.01 -12.74
C ARG A 211 -1.28 25.28 -12.64
N ARG A 212 -0.64 26.45 -12.78
CA ARG A 212 -1.28 27.79 -12.83
C ARG A 212 -2.00 28.04 -14.15
N HIS A 213 -2.01 27.03 -15.03
CA HIS A 213 -2.81 26.98 -16.23
C HIS A 213 -3.63 25.72 -16.14
N THR A 214 -4.93 25.89 -15.96
CA THR A 214 -5.99 24.94 -16.28
C THR A 214 -5.67 23.47 -15.96
N LEU A 215 -6.36 22.93 -14.95
CA LEU A 215 -6.64 21.49 -14.85
C LEU A 215 -6.81 20.93 -16.28
N PRO A 216 -6.17 19.80 -16.65
CA PRO A 216 -6.34 19.22 -17.97
C PRO A 216 -7.83 19.15 -18.28
N GLY A 217 -8.25 19.94 -19.27
CA GLY A 217 -9.64 20.10 -19.63
C GLY A 217 -10.23 18.72 -19.92
N LEU A 218 -11.20 18.33 -19.12
CA LEU A 218 -12.26 17.46 -19.56
C LEU A 218 -13.34 18.40 -20.11
N PRO A 219 -13.50 18.53 -21.44
CA PRO A 219 -14.44 19.46 -22.06
C PRO A 219 -15.89 19.09 -21.63
N HIS A 220 -16.80 20.02 -21.26
CA HIS A 220 -17.60 20.99 -22.08
C HIS A 220 -19.17 20.81 -22.24
N LEU A 221 -20.05 21.43 -21.42
CA LEU A 221 -21.56 21.52 -21.44
C LEU A 221 -22.64 20.88 -20.55
N CYS A 222 -23.46 21.70 -19.86
CA CYS A 222 -24.78 22.21 -20.33
C CYS A 222 -25.17 23.50 -19.59
N HIS A 223 -26.16 24.27 -20.05
CA HIS A 223 -26.99 25.13 -19.18
C HIS A 223 -28.40 25.19 -19.73
N GLU A 224 -29.33 25.07 -18.79
CA GLU A 224 -30.80 25.07 -18.89
C GLU A 224 -31.49 23.87 -19.54
N ASP A 225 -32.38 23.32 -18.70
CA ASP A 225 -33.33 22.23 -18.83
C ASP A 225 -32.75 20.90 -19.31
N THR A 226 -32.66 19.99 -18.34
CA THR A 226 -32.22 18.60 -18.40
C THR A 226 -32.41 18.00 -19.79
N LEU A 227 -31.34 17.92 -20.58
CA LEU A 227 -31.30 16.99 -21.70
C LEU A 227 -31.73 15.63 -21.13
N PRO A 228 -32.70 14.90 -21.72
CA PRO A 228 -33.13 13.60 -21.24
C PRO A 228 -31.96 12.59 -21.23
N LEU A 229 -31.12 12.64 -20.20
CA LEU A 229 -29.91 11.83 -20.07
C LEU A 229 -30.26 10.36 -20.01
N THR A 230 -31.39 10.04 -19.40
CA THR A 230 -32.02 8.72 -19.39
C THR A 230 -32.30 8.20 -20.80
N THR A 231 -32.68 9.06 -21.75
CA THR A 231 -32.87 8.71 -23.17
C THR A 231 -31.56 8.38 -23.86
N LEU A 232 -30.51 9.18 -23.64
CA LEU A 232 -29.18 8.90 -24.19
C LEU A 232 -28.61 7.59 -23.64
N GLU A 233 -28.74 7.36 -22.34
CA GLU A 233 -28.23 6.17 -21.67
C GLU A 233 -28.98 4.90 -22.03
N SER A 234 -30.27 5.00 -22.35
CA SER A 234 -31.09 3.87 -22.79
C SER A 234 -30.71 3.37 -24.19
N ASN A 235 -29.95 4.16 -24.95
CA ASN A 235 -29.48 3.76 -26.27
C ASN A 235 -28.27 2.81 -26.17
N ARG A 236 -28.39 1.60 -26.71
CA ARG A 236 -27.33 0.58 -26.72
C ARG A 236 -26.04 1.01 -27.45
N TYR A 237 -26.12 1.98 -28.36
CA TYR A 237 -24.98 2.52 -29.10
C TYR A 237 -24.29 3.68 -28.38
N PHE A 238 -24.81 4.11 -27.22
CA PHE A 238 -24.16 5.09 -26.37
C PHE A 238 -23.05 4.43 -25.56
N SER A 239 -21.80 4.69 -25.95
CA SER A 239 -20.63 4.00 -25.41
C SER A 239 -20.20 4.55 -24.05
N MET A 240 -19.30 3.84 -23.35
CA MET A 240 -18.68 4.36 -22.12
C MET A 240 -17.88 5.64 -22.34
N ARG A 241 -17.28 5.79 -23.54
CA ARG A 241 -16.58 7.02 -23.92
C ARG A 241 -17.57 8.18 -24.05
N ASP A 242 -18.71 7.94 -24.71
CA ASP A 242 -19.76 8.95 -24.88
C ASP A 242 -20.32 9.40 -23.53
N ARG A 243 -20.54 8.48 -22.58
CA ARG A 243 -20.95 8.82 -21.20
C ARG A 243 -19.95 9.73 -20.48
N VAL A 244 -18.65 9.41 -20.57
CA VAL A 244 -17.58 10.23 -19.97
C VAL A 244 -17.54 11.61 -20.60
N ASN A 245 -17.63 11.66 -21.93
CA ASN A 245 -17.68 12.90 -22.68
C ASN A 245 -18.89 13.71 -22.23
N VAL A 246 -20.12 13.22 -22.43
CA VAL A 246 -21.36 13.94 -22.05
C VAL A 246 -21.37 14.41 -20.59
N ALA A 247 -20.86 13.62 -19.64
CA ALA A 247 -20.80 14.07 -18.25
C ALA A 247 -19.79 15.20 -18.02
N SER A 248 -18.58 15.05 -18.56
CA SER A 248 -17.53 16.09 -18.52
C SER A 248 -18.01 17.34 -19.22
N LEU A 249 -18.78 17.12 -20.28
CA LEU A 249 -19.50 18.12 -20.99
C LEU A 249 -20.39 18.83 -19.93
N ILE A 250 -21.41 18.17 -19.39
CA ILE A 250 -22.37 18.73 -18.40
C ILE A 250 -21.75 19.59 -17.32
N MET A 251 -20.73 19.08 -16.68
CA MET A 251 -20.06 19.78 -15.59
C MET A 251 -19.40 21.10 -16.00
N VAL A 252 -18.81 21.21 -17.19
CA VAL A 252 -18.07 22.42 -17.59
C VAL A 252 -18.98 23.60 -17.93
N THR A 253 -20.10 23.43 -18.63
CA THR A 253 -20.95 24.63 -18.84
C THR A 253 -21.80 24.92 -17.63
N LEU A 254 -22.16 23.90 -16.84
CA LEU A 254 -22.87 24.15 -15.60
C LEU A 254 -21.95 24.73 -14.51
N GLN A 255 -20.63 24.79 -14.73
CA GLN A 255 -19.65 25.30 -13.75
C GLN A 255 -20.00 26.71 -13.25
N SER A 256 -20.50 27.60 -14.11
CA SER A 256 -20.86 28.96 -13.71
C SER A 256 -22.19 29.07 -12.93
N LYS A 257 -22.95 27.97 -12.79
CA LYS A 257 -24.10 27.87 -11.89
C LYS A 257 -24.12 26.48 -11.20
N MET A 258 -23.16 26.27 -10.30
CA MET A 258 -22.94 25.03 -9.56
C MET A 258 -24.11 24.66 -8.65
N GLU A 259 -24.93 25.63 -8.24
CA GLU A 259 -26.16 25.38 -7.47
C GLU A 259 -27.12 24.53 -8.32
N TYR A 260 -27.45 25.01 -9.53
CA TYR A 260 -28.30 24.29 -10.48
C TYR A 260 -27.68 22.96 -10.93
N CYS A 261 -26.36 22.93 -11.13
CA CYS A 261 -25.63 21.69 -11.42
C CYS A 261 -25.82 20.63 -10.34
N THR A 262 -25.75 21.04 -9.08
CA THR A 262 -25.86 20.16 -7.92
C THR A 262 -27.27 19.62 -7.79
N ASP A 263 -28.30 20.40 -8.09
CA ASP A 263 -29.70 19.95 -8.06
C ASP A 263 -30.00 18.91 -9.15
N ILE A 264 -29.49 19.13 -10.37
CA ILE A 264 -29.56 18.13 -11.46
C ILE A 264 -28.86 16.84 -11.02
N LEU A 265 -27.64 16.95 -10.47
CA LEU A 265 -26.87 15.80 -10.03
C LEU A 265 -27.58 15.01 -8.92
N LYS A 266 -28.15 15.69 -7.92
CA LYS A 266 -28.93 15.05 -6.84
C LYS A 266 -30.12 14.29 -7.40
N THR A 267 -30.85 14.89 -8.36
CA THR A 267 -31.99 14.27 -9.02
C THR A 267 -31.59 13.00 -9.77
N LEU A 268 -30.57 13.10 -10.62
CA LEU A 268 -30.07 11.95 -11.40
C LEU A 268 -29.51 10.83 -10.52
N LEU A 269 -28.88 11.17 -9.40
CA LEU A 269 -28.40 10.17 -8.45
C LEU A 269 -29.55 9.50 -7.68
N ALA A 270 -30.60 10.24 -7.32
CA ALA A 270 -31.80 9.67 -6.70
C ALA A 270 -32.50 8.69 -7.64
N GLU A 271 -32.69 9.06 -8.91
CA GLU A 271 -33.25 8.17 -9.94
C GLU A 271 -32.40 6.90 -10.13
N LEU A 272 -31.07 7.04 -10.12
CA LEU A 272 -30.14 5.90 -10.21
C LEU A 272 -30.28 4.96 -9.00
N ILE A 273 -30.44 5.52 -7.79
CA ILE A 273 -30.65 4.75 -6.56
C ILE A 273 -31.99 4.01 -6.64
N GLU A 274 -33.07 4.70 -7.01
CA GLU A 274 -34.41 4.12 -7.12
C GLU A 274 -34.41 2.95 -8.12
N LYS A 275 -33.89 3.15 -9.33
CA LYS A 275 -33.74 2.10 -10.34
C LYS A 275 -32.89 0.92 -9.86
N CYS A 276 -31.85 1.18 -9.07
CA CYS A 276 -31.03 0.13 -8.47
C CYS A 276 -31.83 -0.69 -7.44
N MET A 277 -32.66 -0.04 -6.62
CA MET A 277 -33.52 -0.70 -5.64
C MET A 277 -34.62 -1.53 -6.33
N GLU A 278 -35.19 -1.04 -7.43
CA GLU A 278 -36.22 -1.74 -8.20
C GLU A 278 -35.69 -2.97 -8.96
N SER A 279 -34.47 -2.89 -9.48
CA SER A 279 -33.87 -3.92 -10.35
C SER A 279 -33.47 -5.22 -9.64
N LYS A 280 -33.87 -5.42 -8.37
CA LYS A 280 -33.46 -6.55 -7.49
C LYS A 280 -31.94 -6.72 -7.37
N SER A 281 -31.18 -5.69 -7.74
CA SER A 281 -29.72 -5.70 -7.61
C SER A 281 -29.34 -5.54 -6.14
N HIS A 282 -28.23 -6.15 -5.73
CA HIS A 282 -27.79 -6.06 -4.34
C HIS A 282 -27.40 -4.60 -4.02
N PRO A 283 -27.96 -3.94 -2.98
CA PRO A 283 -27.73 -2.51 -2.73
C PRO A 283 -26.26 -2.09 -2.61
N LYS A 284 -25.39 -2.94 -2.04
CA LYS A 284 -23.92 -2.72 -1.97
C LYS A 284 -23.23 -2.59 -3.34
N LEU A 285 -23.88 -2.95 -4.45
CA LEU A 285 -23.33 -2.81 -5.80
C LEU A 285 -23.57 -1.43 -6.44
N LEU A 286 -24.42 -0.60 -5.83
CA LEU A 286 -24.64 0.77 -6.28
C LEU A 286 -23.32 1.54 -6.32
N LEU A 287 -23.14 2.35 -7.37
CA LEU A 287 -21.93 3.14 -7.63
C LEU A 287 -20.65 2.30 -7.74
N ARG A 288 -20.69 0.99 -8.02
CA ARG A 288 -19.46 0.17 -8.09
C ARG A 288 -18.81 0.16 -9.48
N ARG A 289 -19.58 0.07 -10.56
CA ARG A 289 -19.05 -0.20 -11.92
C ARG A 289 -18.98 1.01 -12.85
N THR A 290 -19.51 2.16 -12.42
CA THR A 290 -19.47 3.42 -13.18
C THR A 290 -20.06 3.31 -14.58
N GLU A 291 -21.38 3.17 -14.66
CA GLU A 291 -22.09 2.90 -15.90
C GLU A 291 -23.03 4.04 -16.30
N SER A 292 -23.21 5.07 -15.45
CA SER A 292 -24.03 6.26 -15.77
C SER A 292 -23.23 7.55 -15.91
N VAL A 293 -23.80 8.49 -16.65
CA VAL A 293 -23.42 9.90 -16.77
C VAL A 293 -23.47 10.57 -15.40
N ALA A 294 -24.48 10.27 -14.57
CA ALA A 294 -24.59 10.80 -13.21
C ALA A 294 -23.37 10.46 -12.34
N GLU A 295 -22.87 9.22 -12.41
CA GLU A 295 -21.66 8.81 -11.69
C GLU A 295 -20.39 9.52 -12.19
N LYS A 296 -20.32 9.82 -13.50
CA LYS A 296 -19.22 10.59 -14.09
C LYS A 296 -19.30 12.07 -13.69
N MET A 297 -20.50 12.65 -13.71
CA MET A 297 -20.76 14.01 -13.22
C MET A 297 -20.38 14.15 -11.75
N LEU A 298 -20.74 13.18 -10.91
CA LEU A 298 -20.36 13.16 -9.49
C LEU A 298 -18.85 13.23 -9.28
N SER A 299 -18.06 12.52 -10.10
CA SER A 299 -16.59 12.54 -10.01
C SER A 299 -16.02 13.92 -10.35
N ALA A 300 -16.58 14.59 -11.35
CA ALA A 300 -16.20 15.94 -11.75
C ALA A 300 -16.71 17.01 -10.75
N TRP A 301 -17.89 16.83 -10.16
CA TRP A 301 -18.42 17.67 -9.09
C TRP A 301 -17.49 17.68 -7.86
N PHE A 302 -17.04 16.50 -7.42
CA PHE A 302 -16.01 16.41 -6.39
C PHE A 302 -14.71 17.08 -6.79
N THR A 303 -14.33 16.99 -8.07
CA THR A 303 -13.09 17.62 -8.55
C THR A 303 -13.13 19.14 -8.40
N PHE A 304 -14.25 19.79 -8.71
CA PHE A 304 -14.40 21.23 -8.47
C PHE A 304 -14.37 21.57 -6.99
N LEU A 305 -15.24 20.95 -6.19
CA LEU A 305 -15.40 21.33 -4.78
C LEU A 305 -14.23 20.95 -3.88
N LEU A 306 -13.50 19.89 -4.21
CA LEU A 306 -12.34 19.44 -3.44
C LEU A 306 -11.03 20.05 -3.93
N TYR A 307 -11.02 20.83 -5.02
CA TYR A 307 -9.80 21.43 -5.53
C TYR A 307 -9.11 22.33 -4.50
N LYS A 308 -9.87 23.16 -3.78
CA LYS A 308 -9.33 24.00 -2.70
C LYS A 308 -8.72 23.16 -1.58
N PHE A 309 -9.42 22.12 -1.13
CA PHE A 309 -8.91 21.19 -0.11
C PHE A 309 -7.65 20.45 -0.59
N LEU A 310 -7.62 20.05 -1.86
CA LEU A 310 -6.45 19.45 -2.48
C LEU A 310 -5.27 20.42 -2.48
N ARG A 311 -5.49 21.69 -2.81
CA ARG A 311 -4.41 22.69 -2.79
C ARG A 311 -3.91 23.01 -1.38
N GLU A 312 -4.80 23.11 -0.41
CA GLU A 312 -4.49 23.62 0.93
C GLU A 312 -4.07 22.52 1.92
N CYS A 313 -4.47 21.26 1.69
CA CYS A 313 -4.28 20.19 2.66
C CYS A 313 -3.70 18.91 2.04
N ALA A 314 -4.34 18.36 1.00
CA ALA A 314 -4.00 17.01 0.52
C ALA A 314 -2.90 16.97 -0.56
N GLY A 315 -2.59 18.10 -1.18
CA GLY A 315 -1.67 18.21 -2.32
C GLY A 315 -0.22 18.03 -1.89
N GLU A 316 0.20 18.71 -0.82
CA GLU A 316 1.55 18.54 -0.26
C GLU A 316 1.86 17.08 0.11
N PRO A 317 1.04 16.37 0.91
CA PRO A 317 1.31 14.97 1.23
C PRO A 317 1.26 14.05 0.01
N LEU A 318 0.38 14.30 -0.97
CA LEU A 318 0.35 13.55 -2.23
C LEU A 318 1.63 13.75 -3.05
N PHE A 319 2.13 14.99 -3.13
CA PHE A 319 3.38 15.30 -3.81
C PHE A 319 4.59 14.70 -3.10
N MET A 320 4.62 14.77 -1.76
CA MET A 320 5.66 14.11 -0.95
C MET A 320 5.66 12.59 -1.15
N LEU A 321 4.49 11.95 -1.19
CA LEU A 321 4.37 10.53 -1.51
C LEU A 321 4.97 10.22 -2.89
N PHE A 322 4.58 10.97 -3.92
CA PHE A 322 5.13 10.79 -5.26
C PHE A 322 6.67 10.94 -5.28
N ARG A 323 7.21 12.00 -4.65
CA ARG A 323 8.66 12.22 -4.59
C ARG A 323 9.38 11.11 -3.83
N ALA A 324 8.85 10.69 -2.69
CA ALA A 324 9.43 9.62 -1.89
C ALA A 324 9.48 8.30 -2.67
N VAL A 325 8.39 7.93 -3.36
CA VAL A 325 8.35 6.73 -4.21
C VAL A 325 9.36 6.83 -5.35
N LYS A 326 9.37 7.94 -6.08
CA LYS A 326 10.32 8.16 -7.20
C LYS A 326 11.77 8.05 -6.73
N GLN A 327 12.11 8.78 -5.68
CA GLN A 327 13.47 8.81 -5.12
C GLN A 327 13.91 7.45 -4.60
N GLN A 328 13.02 6.71 -3.93
CA GLN A 328 13.33 5.37 -3.43
C GLN A 328 13.59 4.38 -4.57
N VAL A 329 12.79 4.44 -5.64
CA VAL A 329 13.00 3.63 -6.83
C VAL A 329 14.34 3.97 -7.50
N ASP A 330 14.65 5.25 -7.66
CA ASP A 330 15.85 5.74 -8.35
C ASP A 330 17.17 5.50 -7.58
N LYS A 331 17.10 5.16 -6.28
CA LYS A 331 18.27 4.72 -5.47
C LYS A 331 18.84 3.37 -5.91
N GLY A 332 18.04 2.55 -6.61
CA GLY A 332 18.44 1.20 -7.04
C GLY A 332 18.41 1.04 -8.55
N PRO A 333 18.91 -0.10 -9.08
CA PRO A 333 18.84 -0.39 -10.51
C PRO A 333 17.39 -0.41 -11.00
N VAL A 334 17.16 0.23 -12.14
CA VAL A 334 15.89 0.24 -12.86
C VAL A 334 16.16 -0.22 -14.30
N ASP A 335 15.46 -1.27 -14.74
CA ASP A 335 15.53 -1.75 -16.11
C ASP A 335 14.80 -0.79 -17.05
N ALA A 336 15.49 -0.27 -18.07
CA ALA A 336 14.95 0.74 -18.97
C ALA A 336 13.93 0.18 -19.98
N ILE A 337 13.87 -1.15 -20.14
CA ILE A 337 13.01 -1.84 -21.11
C ILE A 337 11.77 -2.42 -20.40
N THR A 338 11.95 -3.20 -19.34
CA THR A 338 10.85 -3.85 -18.61
C THR A 338 10.18 -2.93 -17.59
N SER A 339 10.86 -1.82 -17.25
CA SER A 339 10.49 -0.93 -16.14
C SER A 339 10.44 -1.64 -14.79
N GLU A 340 11.16 -2.76 -14.63
CA GLU A 340 11.36 -3.42 -13.34
C GLU A 340 12.41 -2.64 -12.53
N ALA A 341 12.29 -2.61 -11.20
CA ALA A 341 13.25 -1.96 -10.32
C ALA A 341 13.58 -2.80 -9.11
N ARG A 342 14.77 -2.59 -8.55
CA ARG A 342 15.21 -3.26 -7.31
C ARG A 342 14.37 -2.86 -6.10
N TYR A 343 13.99 -1.59 -6.00
CA TYR A 343 13.21 -1.03 -4.89
C TYR A 343 11.75 -0.74 -5.28
N SER A 344 11.12 -1.68 -6.00
CA SER A 344 9.71 -1.61 -6.37
C SER A 344 8.78 -1.95 -5.19
N LEU A 345 7.66 -1.25 -5.05
CA LEU A 345 6.55 -1.68 -4.19
C LEU A 345 5.64 -2.72 -4.86
N SER A 346 5.68 -2.82 -6.19
CA SER A 346 4.94 -3.82 -6.95
C SER A 346 5.81 -5.06 -7.17
N GLU A 347 5.29 -6.22 -6.74
CA GLU A 347 5.94 -7.52 -6.95
C GLU A 347 6.17 -7.82 -8.43
N GLU A 348 5.20 -7.49 -9.29
CA GLU A 348 5.28 -7.71 -10.74
C GLU A 348 6.38 -6.89 -11.41
N LYS A 349 6.82 -5.81 -10.76
CA LYS A 349 7.88 -4.91 -11.24
C LYS A 349 9.15 -5.00 -10.43
N LEU A 350 9.33 -6.07 -9.66
CA LEU A 350 10.54 -6.29 -8.87
C LEU A 350 11.62 -7.01 -9.69
N ILE A 351 12.84 -6.47 -9.68
CA ILE A 351 14.00 -7.19 -10.23
C ILE A 351 14.36 -8.34 -9.28
N ARG A 352 14.18 -9.58 -9.75
CA ARG A 352 14.48 -10.81 -9.01
C ARG A 352 15.92 -11.29 -9.17
N GLN A 353 16.60 -10.83 -10.22
CA GLN A 353 17.98 -11.22 -10.51
C GLN A 353 18.96 -10.39 -9.66
N SER A 354 20.07 -11.01 -9.24
CA SER A 354 21.15 -10.29 -8.58
C SER A 354 21.87 -9.40 -9.60
N ILE A 355 21.72 -8.08 -9.45
CA ILE A 355 22.43 -7.09 -10.28
C ILE A 355 23.48 -6.43 -9.41
N ASP A 356 24.75 -6.58 -9.79
CA ASP A 356 25.84 -5.82 -9.19
C ASP A 356 25.80 -4.38 -9.73
N PHE A 357 25.75 -3.41 -8.83
CA PHE A 357 25.76 -1.99 -9.18
C PHE A 357 26.57 -1.19 -8.16
N LYS A 358 27.12 -0.07 -8.60
CA LYS A 358 27.87 0.85 -7.77
C LYS A 358 27.24 2.25 -7.85
N PRO A 359 26.79 2.82 -6.71
CA PRO A 359 26.45 4.23 -6.63
C PRO A 359 27.67 5.11 -6.90
N MET A 360 27.49 6.16 -7.69
CA MET A 360 28.53 7.12 -8.04
C MET A 360 27.96 8.53 -8.17
N THR A 361 28.81 9.54 -8.07
CA THR A 361 28.45 10.95 -8.25
C THR A 361 29.12 11.49 -9.50
N VAL A 362 28.34 11.97 -10.46
CA VAL A 362 28.85 12.63 -11.67
C VAL A 362 28.59 14.12 -11.59
N TYR A 363 29.45 14.93 -12.18
CA TYR A 363 29.33 16.38 -12.20
C TYR A 363 28.78 16.82 -13.54
N VAL A 364 27.57 17.38 -13.56
CA VAL A 364 26.84 17.68 -14.80
C VAL A 364 26.63 19.18 -14.97
N SER A 365 26.99 19.70 -16.12
CA SER A 365 26.64 21.06 -16.57
C SER A 365 25.66 21.01 -17.75
N ILE A 366 24.91 22.10 -18.00
CA ILE A 366 24.15 22.25 -19.25
C ILE A 366 24.70 23.41 -20.07
N SER A 367 24.87 23.21 -21.38
CA SER A 367 25.46 24.22 -22.27
C SER A 367 24.44 25.31 -22.67
N GLN A 368 24.90 26.57 -22.69
CA GLN A 368 24.07 27.79 -22.78
C GLN A 368 23.15 27.88 -24.03
N GLN A 369 23.45 27.17 -25.13
CA GLN A 369 22.60 27.20 -26.34
C GLN A 369 21.29 26.40 -26.22
N THR A 370 21.10 25.66 -25.13
CA THR A 370 19.85 24.91 -24.85
C THR A 370 18.74 25.79 -24.23
N VAL A 371 19.05 27.03 -23.85
CA VAL A 371 18.13 27.93 -23.13
C VAL A 371 17.38 28.81 -24.14
N PHE A 372 16.32 28.27 -24.75
CA PHE A 372 15.31 29.06 -25.48
C PHE A 372 14.09 29.36 -24.60
N VAL A 373 14.33 29.64 -23.31
CA VAL A 373 13.29 30.11 -22.38
C VAL A 373 13.82 31.39 -21.74
N GLY A 374 13.07 32.49 -21.91
CA GLY A 374 13.50 33.83 -21.58
C GLY A 374 13.95 34.00 -20.11
N SER A 375 14.94 34.87 -19.94
CA SER A 375 15.40 35.50 -18.69
C SER A 375 15.98 34.60 -17.59
N LEU A 376 17.28 34.26 -17.71
CA LEU A 376 18.39 34.68 -16.82
C LEU A 376 19.66 33.90 -17.21
N GLU A 377 20.80 34.57 -17.28
CA GLU A 377 22.10 33.96 -17.49
C GLU A 377 22.47 33.06 -16.30
N HIS A 378 22.33 31.75 -16.47
CA HIS A 378 22.92 30.77 -15.56
C HIS A 378 23.88 29.88 -16.37
N ASN A 379 25.17 30.21 -16.33
CA ASN A 379 26.19 29.18 -16.44
C ASN A 379 25.92 28.23 -15.27
N THR A 380 25.36 27.06 -15.53
CA THR A 380 25.21 26.07 -14.47
C THR A 380 26.60 25.53 -14.19
N ASP A 381 27.17 25.91 -13.05
CA ASP A 381 28.33 25.26 -12.49
C ASP A 381 28.09 23.74 -12.44
N ASN A 382 29.16 22.96 -12.50
CA ASN A 382 29.10 21.51 -12.43
C ASN A 382 28.30 21.02 -11.21
N VAL A 383 27.05 20.58 -11.43
CA VAL A 383 26.14 20.13 -10.39
C VAL A 383 26.41 18.66 -10.06
N PRO A 384 26.61 18.26 -8.80
CA PRO A 384 26.76 16.85 -8.43
C PRO A 384 25.42 16.11 -8.56
N VAL A 385 25.41 15.03 -9.35
CA VAL A 385 24.25 14.17 -9.60
C VAL A 385 24.59 12.74 -9.17
N LYS A 386 23.78 12.17 -8.26
CA LYS A 386 23.89 10.77 -7.85
C LYS A 386 23.28 9.87 -8.93
N VAL A 387 24.06 8.92 -9.43
CA VAL A 387 23.69 7.95 -10.47
C VAL A 387 24.25 6.56 -10.14
N LEU A 388 23.85 5.54 -10.89
CA LEU A 388 24.41 4.20 -10.79
C LEU A 388 25.26 3.91 -12.03
N ASP A 389 26.32 3.13 -11.88
CA ASP A 389 27.13 2.69 -13.02
C ASP A 389 26.33 1.86 -14.03
N CYS A 390 25.29 1.16 -13.57
CA CYS A 390 24.34 0.42 -14.38
C CYS A 390 23.22 1.28 -15.00
N ASP A 391 23.16 2.60 -14.78
CA ASP A 391 22.15 3.44 -15.42
C ASP A 391 22.43 3.56 -16.93
N THR A 392 21.37 3.49 -17.75
CA THR A 392 21.44 3.84 -19.19
C THR A 392 21.73 5.32 -19.38
N ILE A 393 22.21 5.70 -20.56
CA ILE A 393 22.51 7.10 -20.89
C ILE A 393 21.25 7.97 -20.78
N SER A 394 20.09 7.46 -21.20
CA SER A 394 18.82 8.16 -21.02
C SER A 394 18.40 8.33 -19.56
N GLN A 395 18.64 7.32 -18.70
CA GLN A 395 18.38 7.45 -17.25
C GLN A 395 19.30 8.49 -16.61
N VAL A 396 20.58 8.54 -17.00
CA VAL A 396 21.52 9.56 -16.53
C VAL A 396 21.08 10.96 -16.94
N LYS A 397 20.61 11.14 -18.18
CA LYS A 397 20.04 12.42 -18.63
C LYS A 397 18.82 12.82 -17.79
N GLU A 398 17.92 11.88 -17.50
CA GLU A 398 16.72 12.15 -16.68
C GLU A 398 17.09 12.55 -15.25
N LYS A 399 17.96 11.79 -14.58
CA LYS A 399 18.46 12.11 -13.23
C LYS A 399 19.20 13.46 -13.18
N SER A 400 19.93 13.79 -14.25
CA SER A 400 20.61 15.08 -14.40
C SER A 400 19.62 16.23 -14.51
N LEU A 401 18.62 16.11 -15.38
CA LEU A 401 17.57 17.11 -15.54
C LEU A 401 16.75 17.30 -14.26
N ASP A 402 16.42 16.21 -13.54
CA ASP A 402 15.73 16.29 -12.26
C ASP A 402 16.53 17.00 -11.17
N THR A 403 17.86 16.93 -11.23
CA THR A 403 18.74 17.59 -10.26
C THR A 403 18.97 19.05 -10.62
N ILE A 404 19.30 19.34 -11.89
CA ILE A 404 19.56 20.71 -12.38
C ILE A 404 18.28 21.56 -12.32
N TYR A 405 17.15 21.00 -12.75
CA TYR A 405 15.86 21.68 -12.83
C TYR A 405 14.93 21.30 -11.67
N ARG A 406 15.48 20.97 -10.49
CA ARG A 406 14.70 20.49 -9.33
C ARG A 406 13.56 21.45 -8.95
N ALA A 407 13.75 22.75 -9.11
CA ALA A 407 12.75 23.79 -8.80
C ALA A 407 11.89 24.23 -9.99
N THR A 408 12.12 23.68 -11.19
CA THR A 408 11.39 24.06 -12.41
C THR A 408 10.29 23.04 -12.72
N PRO A 409 9.07 23.44 -13.10
CA PRO A 409 8.00 22.53 -13.52
C PRO A 409 8.43 21.62 -14.68
N TYR A 410 7.98 20.37 -14.72
CA TYR A 410 8.46 19.40 -15.71
C TYR A 410 8.23 19.83 -17.16
N SER A 411 7.08 20.45 -17.47
CA SER A 411 6.72 20.89 -18.83
C SER A 411 7.61 22.01 -19.38
N GLN A 412 8.29 22.76 -18.51
CA GLN A 412 9.19 23.84 -18.88
C GLN A 412 10.65 23.37 -19.05
N ARG A 413 10.94 22.11 -18.74
CA ARG A 413 12.30 21.54 -18.85
C ARG A 413 12.60 21.09 -20.27
N PRO A 414 13.88 21.09 -20.68
CA PRO A 414 14.30 20.42 -21.91
C PRO A 414 13.92 18.93 -21.89
N ARG A 415 13.53 18.38 -23.04
CA ARG A 415 13.26 16.94 -23.16
C ARG A 415 14.57 16.18 -23.26
N LYS A 416 14.67 15.03 -22.57
CA LYS A 416 15.87 14.18 -22.61
C LYS A 416 16.22 13.71 -24.02
N ASP A 417 15.24 13.58 -24.91
CA ASP A 417 15.43 13.13 -26.30
C ASP A 417 16.03 14.22 -27.19
N ASP A 418 15.96 15.49 -26.79
CA ASP A 418 16.53 16.62 -27.54
C ASP A 418 17.98 16.93 -27.12
N LEU A 419 18.46 16.21 -26.10
CA LEU A 419 19.78 16.38 -25.51
C LEU A 419 20.70 15.18 -25.77
N ASP A 420 21.95 15.50 -26.06
CA ASP A 420 23.09 14.59 -26.05
C ASP A 420 23.84 14.70 -24.72
N LEU A 421 24.41 13.58 -24.26
CA LEU A 421 25.23 13.52 -23.05
C LEU A 421 26.70 13.44 -23.45
N GLU A 422 27.44 14.51 -23.24
CA GLU A 422 28.87 14.61 -23.55
C GLU A 422 29.70 14.34 -22.29
N TRP A 423 30.60 13.37 -22.34
CA TRP A 423 31.59 13.10 -21.30
C TRP A 423 32.93 13.76 -21.63
N ARG A 424 33.49 14.51 -20.68
CA ARG A 424 34.81 15.15 -20.77
C ARG A 424 35.88 14.23 -20.18
N THR A 425 36.64 13.54 -21.03
CA THR A 425 37.64 12.52 -20.63
C THR A 425 39.01 13.13 -20.32
N GLY A 426 39.07 14.17 -19.49
CA GLY A 426 40.33 14.82 -19.12
C GLY A 426 41.16 15.24 -20.35
N THR A 427 42.38 14.73 -20.48
CA THR A 427 43.31 15.01 -21.60
C THR A 427 42.90 14.37 -22.94
N SER A 428 41.90 13.48 -22.95
CA SER A 428 41.56 12.62 -24.09
C SER A 428 40.41 13.14 -24.97
N GLY A 429 39.89 14.34 -24.68
CA GLY A 429 38.87 15.01 -25.51
C GLY A 429 37.45 14.94 -24.95
N ARG A 430 36.46 15.04 -25.83
CA ARG A 430 35.02 15.00 -25.51
C ARG A 430 34.37 13.84 -26.26
N LEU A 431 33.51 13.07 -25.59
CA LEU A 431 32.83 11.91 -26.16
C LEU A 431 31.32 12.01 -25.91
N ILE A 432 30.51 11.92 -26.95
CA ILE A 432 29.04 11.83 -26.79
C ILE A 432 28.66 10.37 -26.54
N LEU A 433 27.89 10.15 -25.49
CA LEU A 433 27.39 8.84 -25.08
C LEU A 433 25.98 8.64 -25.64
N TYR A 434 25.68 7.42 -26.07
CA TYR A 434 24.36 7.04 -26.60
C TYR A 434 23.88 5.74 -25.93
N ASP A 435 22.55 5.56 -25.85
CA ASP A 435 21.98 4.29 -25.39
C ASP A 435 22.31 3.11 -26.33
N GLU A 436 22.56 3.42 -27.61
CA GLU A 436 23.06 2.51 -28.62
C GLU A 436 24.03 3.25 -29.55
N ASP A 437 25.21 2.70 -29.74
CA ASP A 437 26.21 3.10 -30.73
C ASP A 437 26.91 1.88 -31.35
N SER A 438 27.96 2.10 -32.13
CA SER A 438 28.78 1.05 -32.73
C SER A 438 29.52 0.15 -31.74
N THR A 439 29.66 0.58 -30.49
CA THR A 439 30.32 -0.20 -29.43
C THR A 439 29.34 -1.07 -28.66
N THR A 440 28.03 -0.95 -28.93
CA THR A 440 26.97 -1.69 -28.26
C THR A 440 27.18 -3.19 -28.33
N LYS A 441 27.12 -3.85 -27.17
CA LYS A 441 27.31 -5.31 -27.09
C LYS A 441 26.10 -6.05 -27.66
N ILE A 442 26.36 -6.98 -28.58
CA ILE A 442 25.38 -7.89 -29.16
C ILE A 442 25.70 -9.31 -28.66
N GLU A 443 24.71 -9.96 -28.07
CA GLU A 443 24.80 -11.31 -27.50
C GLU A 443 23.70 -12.18 -28.13
N GLY A 444 24.04 -12.94 -29.17
CA GLY A 444 23.07 -13.70 -29.96
C GLY A 444 22.05 -12.76 -30.62
N ASP A 445 20.76 -13.02 -30.44
CA ASP A 445 19.67 -12.18 -30.97
C ASP A 445 19.38 -10.93 -30.11
N TRP A 446 20.20 -10.66 -29.10
CA TRP A 446 19.96 -9.60 -28.12
C TRP A 446 20.99 -8.48 -28.21
N LYS A 447 20.52 -7.24 -28.15
CA LYS A 447 21.36 -6.04 -28.04
C LYS A 447 21.20 -5.42 -26.64
N ARG A 448 22.31 -5.20 -25.93
CA ARG A 448 22.30 -4.62 -24.58
C ARG A 448 22.39 -3.10 -24.65
N ARG A 449 21.51 -2.36 -23.96
CA ARG A 449 21.62 -0.89 -23.82
C ARG A 449 22.94 -0.49 -23.17
N ASN A 450 23.57 0.56 -23.70
CA ASN A 450 24.81 1.10 -23.15
C ASN A 450 24.55 1.82 -21.82
N THR A 451 25.46 1.64 -20.87
CA THR A 451 25.42 2.22 -19.51
C THR A 451 26.68 3.04 -19.22
N LEU A 452 26.73 3.75 -18.08
CA LEU A 452 27.98 4.40 -17.64
C LEU A 452 29.13 3.41 -17.47
N GLN A 453 28.84 2.21 -16.96
CA GLN A 453 29.81 1.13 -16.82
C GLN A 453 30.34 0.65 -18.18
N HIS A 454 29.49 0.60 -19.21
CA HIS A 454 29.90 0.25 -20.59
C HIS A 454 31.00 1.19 -21.11
N TYR A 455 30.81 2.49 -20.91
CA TYR A 455 31.81 3.52 -21.27
C TYR A 455 32.93 3.68 -20.24
N ARG A 456 32.85 2.98 -19.10
CA ARG A 456 33.80 3.05 -17.97
C ARG A 456 33.96 4.47 -17.42
N VAL A 457 32.86 5.21 -17.31
CA VAL A 457 32.86 6.54 -16.70
C VAL A 457 33.24 6.39 -15.22
N PRO A 458 34.25 7.13 -14.71
CA PRO A 458 34.67 7.05 -13.32
C PRO A 458 33.74 7.85 -12.41
N ASP A 459 33.79 7.54 -11.12
CA ASP A 459 33.18 8.37 -10.08
C ASP A 459 33.82 9.76 -10.07
N GLY A 460 33.01 10.81 -9.96
CA GLY A 460 33.42 12.20 -10.17
C GLY A 460 33.58 12.61 -11.64
N GLY A 461 33.13 11.80 -12.60
CA GLY A 461 33.20 12.13 -14.03
C GLY A 461 32.43 13.41 -14.39
N CYS A 462 33.02 14.25 -15.25
CA CYS A 462 32.41 15.50 -15.72
C CYS A 462 31.59 15.27 -17.01
N LEU A 463 30.28 15.43 -16.93
CA LEU A 463 29.33 15.29 -18.02
C LEU A 463 28.72 16.64 -18.40
N ASN A 464 28.23 16.76 -19.62
CA ASN A 464 27.67 17.99 -20.16
C ASN A 464 26.45 17.67 -21.01
N LEU A 465 25.31 18.32 -20.72
CA LEU A 465 24.10 18.22 -21.53
C LEU A 465 24.17 19.25 -22.66
N VAL A 466 24.07 18.77 -23.90
CA VAL A 466 24.21 19.57 -25.12
C VAL A 466 23.01 19.35 -26.04
N SER A 467 22.52 20.42 -26.67
CA SER A 467 21.44 20.32 -27.66
C SER A 467 21.91 19.52 -28.88
N LYS A 468 21.08 18.57 -29.33
CA LYS A 468 21.35 17.79 -30.56
C LYS A 468 21.56 18.67 -31.79
N GLN A 469 20.92 19.85 -31.86
CA GLN A 469 21.13 20.79 -32.96
C GLN A 469 22.57 21.33 -32.97
N SER A 470 23.13 21.64 -31.79
CA SER A 470 24.51 22.10 -31.63
C SER A 470 25.53 20.98 -31.91
N SER A 471 25.21 19.72 -31.66
CA SER A 471 26.08 18.57 -31.98
C SER A 471 26.34 18.45 -33.49
N ILE A 472 25.34 18.71 -34.33
CA ILE A 472 25.45 18.66 -35.80
C ILE A 472 26.34 19.79 -36.32
N TYR A 473 26.18 21.01 -35.81
CA TYR A 473 27.01 22.16 -36.19
C TYR A 473 28.48 22.00 -35.74
N ASN A 474 28.73 21.43 -34.56
CA ASN A 474 30.10 21.15 -34.12
C ASN A 474 30.77 20.08 -35.01
N LEU A 475 30.06 19.03 -35.45
CA LEU A 475 30.61 18.05 -36.39
C LEU A 475 31.00 18.69 -37.74
N ALA A 476 30.21 19.63 -38.25
CA ALA A 476 30.50 20.31 -39.51
C ALA A 476 31.76 21.19 -39.44
N ILE A 477 31.99 21.89 -38.32
CA ILE A 477 33.11 22.83 -38.17
C ILE A 477 34.46 22.10 -38.00
N PHE A 478 34.49 20.91 -37.40
CA PHE A 478 35.74 20.14 -37.25
C PHE A 478 36.17 19.42 -38.53
N SER A 479 35.28 19.24 -39.51
CA SER A 479 35.60 18.59 -40.80
C SER A 479 36.42 19.47 -41.75
N GLU A 480 36.48 20.80 -41.53
CA GLU A 480 37.18 21.72 -42.44
C GLU A 480 38.63 22.04 -42.02
N LYS A 481 39.09 21.59 -40.84
CA LYS A 481 40.42 21.93 -40.32
C LYS A 481 41.14 20.75 -39.67
N ASN A 482 41.53 19.74 -40.45
CA ASN A 482 42.79 19.00 -40.20
C ASN A 482 43.11 18.04 -41.35
N ASP A 483 44.05 18.45 -42.19
CA ASP A 483 44.79 17.54 -43.06
C ASP A 483 45.96 16.98 -42.23
N LYS A 484 46.02 15.64 -42.10
CA LYS A 484 46.96 14.80 -41.32
C LYS A 484 46.56 14.51 -39.85
N SER A 485 46.01 13.32 -39.64
CA SER A 485 46.32 12.35 -38.56
C SER A 485 45.06 11.64 -38.03
N HIS A 486 45.10 10.31 -38.12
CA HIS A 486 44.24 9.28 -37.52
C HIS A 486 42.71 9.43 -37.63
N LYS A 487 42.13 8.55 -38.46
CA LYS A 487 40.70 8.29 -38.69
C LYS A 487 39.90 8.28 -37.37
N TYR A 488 39.19 9.37 -37.11
CA TYR A 488 37.96 9.33 -36.32
C TYR A 488 36.85 8.87 -37.27
N GLU A 489 36.56 7.57 -37.28
CA GLU A 489 35.36 7.05 -37.94
C GLU A 489 34.15 7.46 -37.10
N THR A 490 33.47 8.50 -37.56
CA THR A 490 32.08 8.82 -37.22
C THR A 490 31.21 7.62 -37.59
N LEU A 491 30.86 6.81 -36.59
CA LEU A 491 29.99 5.65 -36.76
C LEU A 491 28.54 6.15 -36.89
N ASN A 492 28.21 6.55 -38.11
CA ASN A 492 26.87 6.87 -38.56
C ASN A 492 25.94 5.66 -38.42
N LEU A 493 24.93 5.84 -37.58
CA LEU A 493 23.53 5.40 -37.69
C LEU A 493 23.21 4.43 -38.85
N SER A 494 23.32 3.13 -38.60
CA SER A 494 22.57 2.14 -39.38
C SER A 494 21.12 2.11 -38.89
N LYS A 495 20.26 2.88 -39.55
CA LYS A 495 18.82 2.61 -39.61
C LYS A 495 18.59 1.33 -40.43
N PHE A 496 18.99 0.20 -39.85
CA PHE A 496 18.41 -1.10 -40.18
C PHE A 496 17.81 -1.60 -38.88
N SER A 497 16.48 -1.73 -38.83
CA SER A 497 15.81 -2.50 -37.80
C SER A 497 16.24 -3.95 -37.96
N SER A 498 17.42 -4.28 -37.44
CA SER A 498 17.80 -5.65 -37.17
C SER A 498 16.74 -6.21 -36.24
N GLY A 499 16.10 -7.34 -36.59
CA GLY A 499 15.10 -8.01 -35.75
C GLY A 499 15.63 -8.55 -34.41
N LEU A 500 16.72 -7.95 -33.90
CA LEU A 500 17.35 -8.22 -32.63
C LEU A 500 16.53 -7.59 -31.50
N LYS A 501 16.25 -8.39 -30.47
CA LYS A 501 15.55 -7.94 -29.26
C LYS A 501 16.49 -7.05 -28.42
N VAL A 502 15.98 -6.02 -27.76
CA VAL A 502 16.79 -5.10 -26.93
C VAL A 502 16.55 -5.38 -25.45
N TRP A 503 17.60 -5.38 -24.64
CA TRP A 503 17.53 -5.58 -23.19
C TRP A 503 18.47 -4.62 -22.44
N HIS A 504 18.25 -4.44 -21.13
CA HIS A 504 19.12 -3.61 -20.29
C HIS A 504 19.76 -4.44 -19.15
N LEU A 505 18.97 -4.81 -18.14
CA LEU A 505 19.39 -5.58 -16.97
C LEU A 505 18.80 -6.98 -17.00
N VAL A 506 17.53 -7.12 -17.40
CA VAL A 506 16.80 -8.39 -17.37
C VAL A 506 16.52 -8.88 -18.80
N LYS A 507 16.84 -10.15 -19.07
CA LYS A 507 16.41 -10.88 -20.28
C LYS A 507 15.26 -11.80 -19.92
N HIS A 508 14.06 -11.46 -20.39
CA HIS A 508 12.94 -12.41 -20.37
C HIS A 508 13.03 -13.29 -21.61
N HIS A 509 13.36 -14.58 -21.43
CA HIS A 509 13.17 -15.59 -22.47
C HIS A 509 11.69 -16.00 -22.48
N ASP A 510 11.12 -16.29 -23.65
CA ASP A 510 9.68 -16.51 -23.88
C ASP A 510 9.10 -17.77 -23.17
N ASN A 511 9.70 -18.30 -22.08
CA ASN A 511 9.36 -19.61 -21.55
C ASN A 511 9.42 -19.84 -20.03
N ASP A 512 9.30 -18.82 -19.18
CA ASP A 512 9.16 -19.04 -17.72
C ASP A 512 7.81 -18.52 -17.19
N ASN A 513 6.81 -19.41 -17.27
CA ASN A 513 5.63 -19.34 -16.42
C ASN A 513 5.95 -19.93 -15.04
N GLN A 514 5.84 -19.07 -14.01
CA GLN A 514 5.69 -19.36 -12.58
C GLN A 514 6.88 -19.95 -11.80
N LYS A 515 7.42 -19.11 -10.90
CA LYS A 515 7.47 -19.39 -9.46
C LYS A 515 7.60 -18.11 -8.65
N GLU A 516 6.63 -17.91 -7.76
CA GLU A 516 6.54 -16.83 -6.77
C GLU A 516 7.62 -16.96 -5.70
N GLU A 517 8.32 -15.86 -5.43
CA GLU A 517 9.09 -15.68 -4.19
C GLU A 517 9.16 -14.19 -3.83
N ARG A 518 9.01 -13.89 -2.55
CA ARG A 518 8.52 -12.61 -2.02
C ARG A 518 9.64 -11.60 -1.80
N GLU A 519 9.31 -10.30 -1.91
CA GLU A 519 9.69 -9.24 -0.94
C GLU A 519 9.28 -7.84 -1.43
N ALA A 520 8.51 -7.12 -0.61
CA ALA A 520 8.48 -5.66 -0.51
C ALA A 520 7.86 -5.30 0.85
N THR A 521 8.18 -4.14 1.46
CA THR A 521 7.39 -3.46 2.52
C THR A 521 7.95 -2.07 2.82
N ARG A 522 7.10 -1.01 2.67
CA ARG A 522 7.11 0.28 3.42
C ARG A 522 6.16 1.35 2.85
N TRP A 523 5.58 2.36 3.53
CA TRP A 523 5.06 2.79 4.87
C TRP A 523 4.28 4.11 4.55
N LEU A 524 3.27 4.55 5.33
CA LEU A 524 3.13 5.96 5.82
C LEU A 524 1.97 6.19 6.81
N ARG A 525 2.17 7.08 7.81
CA ARG A 525 1.11 7.73 8.60
C ARG A 525 1.44 9.20 8.93
N ARG A 526 0.47 10.11 8.73
CA ARG A 526 0.13 11.24 9.62
C ARG A 526 -1.24 11.81 9.24
N THR A 527 -2.20 11.80 10.18
CA THR A 527 -3.58 12.30 10.00
C THR A 527 -3.78 13.58 10.81
N GLY A 528 -4.50 14.53 10.23
CA GLY A 528 -4.91 15.78 10.89
C GLY A 528 -5.20 16.89 9.90
N ALA A 529 -6.17 16.69 8.98
CA ALA A 529 -6.65 17.72 8.07
C ALA A 529 -8.16 17.99 8.29
N PRO A 530 -8.61 19.24 8.19
CA PRO A 530 -10.02 19.60 8.35
C PRO A 530 -10.88 19.09 7.18
N THR A 531 -12.09 18.61 7.46
CA THR A 531 -12.99 17.98 6.48
C THR A 531 -13.54 19.00 5.47
N ALA A 532 -13.44 18.70 4.17
CA ALA A 532 -13.95 19.55 3.09
C ALA A 532 -15.49 19.68 3.12
N SER A 533 -16.02 20.82 2.69
CA SER A 533 -17.46 21.11 2.68
C SER A 533 -18.26 20.23 1.72
N GLY A 534 -17.72 19.91 0.54
CA GLY A 534 -18.36 19.02 -0.45
C GLY A 534 -18.58 17.58 0.07
N ASP A 535 -17.65 17.07 0.87
CA ASP A 535 -17.76 15.74 1.49
C ASP A 535 -18.96 15.68 2.44
N LYS A 536 -19.19 16.75 3.21
CA LYS A 536 -20.31 16.81 4.17
C LYS A 536 -21.67 16.81 3.46
N VAL A 537 -21.79 17.50 2.33
CA VAL A 537 -23.03 17.59 1.55
C VAL A 537 -23.39 16.23 0.97
N HIS A 538 -22.46 15.59 0.26
CA HIS A 538 -22.72 14.32 -0.42
C HIS A 538 -22.93 13.14 0.54
N VAL A 539 -22.14 13.08 1.61
CA VAL A 539 -22.26 12.01 2.63
C VAL A 539 -23.65 12.03 3.29
N ARG A 540 -24.21 13.22 3.53
CA ARG A 540 -25.58 13.35 4.06
C ARG A 540 -26.67 13.00 3.06
N PHE A 541 -26.52 13.43 1.81
CA PHE A 541 -27.45 13.03 0.74
C PHE A 541 -27.59 11.49 0.67
N LEU A 542 -26.48 10.75 0.78
CA LEU A 542 -26.52 9.28 0.80
C LEU A 542 -27.19 8.71 2.07
N ASP A 543 -27.00 9.35 3.23
CA ASP A 543 -27.67 8.94 4.48
C ASP A 543 -29.19 9.14 4.38
N ASP A 544 -29.64 10.27 3.81
CA ASP A 544 -31.06 10.59 3.63
C ASP A 544 -31.73 9.65 2.61
N GLN A 545 -31.06 9.37 1.48
CA GLN A 545 -31.54 8.41 0.47
C GLN A 545 -31.65 7.00 1.03
N ALA A 546 -30.67 6.56 1.84
CA ALA A 546 -30.74 5.26 2.50
C ALA A 546 -31.95 5.16 3.44
N LEU A 547 -32.22 6.22 4.21
CA LEU A 547 -33.38 6.29 5.10
C LEU A 547 -34.71 6.25 4.33
N GLN A 548 -34.81 7.02 3.24
CA GLN A 548 -36.01 7.09 2.38
C GLN A 548 -36.39 5.73 1.79
N HIS A 549 -35.39 4.90 1.43
CA HIS A 549 -35.60 3.54 0.91
C HIS A 549 -35.60 2.46 1.99
N GLY A 550 -35.62 2.82 3.28
CA GLY A 550 -35.72 1.86 4.39
C GLY A 550 -34.47 1.01 4.62
N ILE A 551 -33.29 1.46 4.16
CA ILE A 551 -32.03 0.76 4.32
C ILE A 551 -31.49 0.98 5.74
N SER A 552 -31.51 -0.07 6.55
CA SER A 552 -31.04 -0.04 7.94
C SER A 552 -29.64 -0.60 8.14
N ASP A 553 -29.08 -1.31 7.15
CA ASP A 553 -27.72 -1.87 7.22
C ASP A 553 -26.66 -0.76 7.04
N PRO A 554 -25.88 -0.42 8.09
CA PRO A 554 -24.84 0.62 8.00
C PRO A 554 -23.72 0.27 7.02
N GLU A 555 -23.48 -1.02 6.72
CA GLU A 555 -22.46 -1.41 5.75
C GLU A 555 -22.85 -1.05 4.31
N VAL A 556 -24.15 -1.04 3.99
CA VAL A 556 -24.63 -0.60 2.67
C VAL A 556 -24.27 0.87 2.48
N VAL A 557 -24.61 1.69 3.46
CA VAL A 557 -24.36 3.13 3.45
C VAL A 557 -22.86 3.44 3.43
N HIS A 558 -22.06 2.71 4.21
CA HIS A 558 -20.60 2.79 4.16
C HIS A 558 -20.07 2.47 2.75
N THR A 559 -20.60 1.42 2.12
CA THR A 559 -20.20 1.02 0.77
C THR A 559 -20.55 2.10 -0.24
N TRP A 560 -21.73 2.72 -0.16
CA TRP A 560 -22.12 3.82 -1.04
C TRP A 560 -21.18 5.02 -0.92
N LYS A 561 -20.88 5.43 0.32
CA LYS A 561 -19.93 6.52 0.61
C LYS A 561 -18.53 6.22 0.07
N SER A 562 -18.07 4.97 0.22
CA SER A 562 -16.76 4.52 -0.27
C SER A 562 -16.72 4.50 -1.79
N ASN A 563 -17.74 3.93 -2.42
CA ASN A 563 -17.90 3.86 -3.86
C ASN A 563 -18.05 5.24 -4.50
N SER A 564 -18.59 6.25 -3.81
CA SER A 564 -18.83 7.57 -4.38
C SER A 564 -17.61 8.50 -4.34
N LEU A 565 -16.82 8.46 -3.26
CA LEU A 565 -15.76 9.44 -3.02
C LEU A 565 -14.35 8.82 -3.03
N PRO A 566 -13.91 8.05 -2.02
CA PRO A 566 -12.53 7.59 -1.95
C PRO A 566 -12.14 6.71 -3.13
N LEU A 567 -13.02 5.80 -3.56
CA LEU A 567 -12.71 4.88 -4.67
C LEU A 567 -12.71 5.55 -6.05
N ARG A 568 -13.31 6.74 -6.18
CA ARG A 568 -13.46 7.45 -7.46
C ARG A 568 -12.52 8.64 -7.59
N PHE A 569 -12.50 9.49 -6.57
CA PHE A 569 -11.72 10.70 -6.56
C PHE A 569 -10.30 10.42 -6.04
N TRP A 570 -10.18 9.96 -4.78
CA TRP A 570 -8.88 9.84 -4.12
C TRP A 570 -7.98 8.76 -4.72
N VAL A 571 -8.51 7.57 -5.01
CA VAL A 571 -7.76 6.50 -5.70
C VAL A 571 -7.22 6.98 -7.05
N ASN A 572 -8.03 7.73 -7.80
CA ASN A 572 -7.61 8.24 -9.10
C ASN A 572 -6.47 9.25 -8.97
N LEU A 573 -6.54 10.17 -8.01
CA LEU A 573 -5.47 11.13 -7.75
C LEU A 573 -4.18 10.49 -7.23
N ILE A 574 -4.28 9.47 -6.36
CA ILE A 574 -3.11 8.72 -5.87
C ILE A 574 -2.40 8.01 -7.03
N LYS A 575 -3.15 7.40 -7.95
CA LYS A 575 -2.58 6.73 -9.14
C LYS A 575 -2.05 7.72 -10.17
N ASN A 576 -2.64 8.91 -10.25
CA ASN A 576 -2.38 9.91 -11.28
C ASN A 576 -2.05 11.29 -10.68
N PRO A 577 -0.95 11.42 -9.93
CA PRO A 577 -0.55 12.70 -9.35
C PRO A 577 -0.24 13.77 -10.42
N ASN A 578 0.06 13.35 -11.65
CA ASN A 578 0.26 14.22 -12.81
C ASN A 578 -1.02 14.95 -13.26
N PHE A 579 -2.20 14.61 -12.71
CA PHE A 579 -3.42 15.42 -12.89
C PHE A 579 -3.40 16.71 -12.06
N VAL A 580 -2.63 16.72 -10.97
CA VAL A 580 -2.55 17.82 -10.02
C VAL A 580 -1.26 18.61 -10.19
N PHE A 581 -0.15 17.90 -10.40
CA PHE A 581 1.18 18.47 -10.47
C PHE A 581 1.77 18.38 -11.87
N ASP A 582 2.62 19.34 -12.23
CA ASP A 582 3.37 19.28 -13.47
C ASP A 582 4.62 18.41 -13.34
N ILE A 583 4.40 17.09 -13.37
CA ILE A 583 5.41 16.06 -13.12
C ILE A 583 5.41 15.00 -14.22
N HIS A 584 6.56 14.34 -14.38
CA HIS A 584 6.67 13.09 -15.13
C HIS A 584 6.54 11.89 -14.21
N LYS A 585 5.57 11.04 -14.51
CA LYS A 585 5.33 9.77 -13.82
C LYS A 585 5.87 8.64 -14.69
N SER A 586 6.94 7.97 -14.24
CA SER A 586 7.48 6.79 -14.93
C SER A 586 6.62 5.55 -14.67
N ASN A 587 6.72 4.53 -15.52
CA ASN A 587 5.93 3.29 -15.41
C ASN A 587 6.14 2.56 -14.07
N ILE A 588 7.37 2.56 -13.57
CA ILE A 588 7.70 1.94 -12.27
C ILE A 588 7.06 2.71 -11.11
N VAL A 589 7.09 4.05 -11.15
CA VAL A 589 6.44 4.89 -10.12
C VAL A 589 4.93 4.72 -10.18
N GLU A 590 4.33 4.64 -11.37
CA GLU A 590 2.91 4.33 -11.54
C GLU A 590 2.52 2.97 -10.93
N SER A 591 3.35 1.95 -11.14
CA SER A 591 3.13 0.62 -10.57
C SER A 591 3.18 0.65 -9.04
N CYS A 592 4.13 1.40 -8.46
CA CYS A 592 4.23 1.59 -7.02
C CYS A 592 3.04 2.37 -6.43
N LEU A 593 2.62 3.46 -7.07
CA LEU A 593 1.45 4.23 -6.66
C LEU A 593 0.15 3.42 -6.78
N SER A 594 0.07 2.48 -7.73
CA SER A 594 -1.07 1.57 -7.85
C SER A 594 -1.20 0.62 -6.65
N VAL A 595 -0.08 0.17 -6.08
CA VAL A 595 -0.06 -0.63 -4.84
C VAL A 595 -0.55 0.20 -3.65
N VAL A 596 -0.09 1.45 -3.52
CA VAL A 596 -0.57 2.37 -2.48
C VAL A 596 -2.07 2.65 -2.64
N ALA A 597 -2.53 2.90 -3.86
CA ALA A 597 -3.94 3.10 -4.15
C ALA A 597 -4.79 1.86 -3.82
N GLN A 598 -4.30 0.65 -4.13
CA GLN A 598 -4.98 -0.60 -3.76
C GLN A 598 -5.11 -0.73 -2.23
N THR A 599 -4.07 -0.38 -1.49
CA THR A 599 -4.09 -0.39 -0.02
C THR A 599 -5.12 0.59 0.54
N PHE A 600 -5.20 1.79 -0.05
CA PHE A 600 -6.23 2.76 0.28
C PHE A 600 -7.64 2.23 -0.02
N MET A 601 -7.83 1.55 -1.16
CA MET A 601 -9.11 0.90 -1.49
C MET A 601 -9.50 -0.18 -0.47
N ASP A 602 -8.55 -1.04 -0.08
CA ASP A 602 -8.78 -2.12 0.88
C ASP A 602 -9.17 -1.57 2.27
N SER A 603 -8.64 -0.38 2.61
CA SER A 603 -8.97 0.35 3.84
C SER A 603 -10.41 0.90 3.84
N CYS A 604 -11.01 1.12 2.68
CA CYS A 604 -12.40 1.54 2.53
C CYS A 604 -13.39 0.35 2.41
N SER A 605 -12.92 -0.90 2.44
CA SER A 605 -13.79 -2.06 2.34
C SER A 605 -14.40 -2.45 3.69
N THR A 606 -15.68 -2.82 3.73
CA THR A 606 -16.30 -3.44 4.91
C THR A 606 -15.98 -4.93 5.04
N SER A 607 -15.45 -5.57 4.00
CA SER A 607 -15.17 -7.01 4.01
C SER A 607 -14.02 -7.39 4.93
N ASP A 608 -14.13 -8.54 5.60
CA ASP A 608 -13.05 -9.09 6.43
C ASP A 608 -11.72 -9.17 5.66
N HIS A 609 -10.66 -8.73 6.32
CA HIS A 609 -9.31 -8.81 5.77
C HIS A 609 -8.77 -10.25 5.87
N ARG A 610 -9.32 -11.15 5.05
CA ARG A 610 -8.85 -12.54 4.96
C ARG A 610 -7.59 -12.60 4.12
N LEU A 611 -6.52 -13.08 4.74
CA LEU A 611 -5.25 -13.38 4.09
C LEU A 611 -5.20 -14.87 3.75
N GLY A 612 -4.45 -15.20 2.72
CA GLY A 612 -4.23 -16.56 2.23
C GLY A 612 -2.93 -16.61 1.43
N LYS A 613 -2.50 -17.81 1.03
CA LYS A 613 -1.31 -17.97 0.19
C LYS A 613 -1.46 -17.23 -1.15
N ASP A 614 -2.66 -17.21 -1.71
CA ASP A 614 -3.01 -16.56 -2.98
C ASP A 614 -3.43 -15.09 -2.82
N SER A 615 -3.18 -14.49 -1.65
CA SER A 615 -3.47 -13.06 -1.46
C SER A 615 -2.47 -12.21 -2.24
N PRO A 616 -2.92 -11.15 -2.95
CA PRO A 616 -2.03 -10.25 -3.65
C PRO A 616 -0.94 -9.69 -2.72
N SER A 617 0.28 -9.54 -3.22
CA SER A 617 1.39 -9.04 -2.42
C SER A 617 1.15 -7.66 -1.82
N SER A 618 0.42 -6.77 -2.50
CA SER A 618 -0.02 -5.48 -1.94
C SER A 618 -0.87 -5.62 -0.68
N LYS A 619 -1.67 -6.69 -0.59
CA LYS A 619 -2.54 -6.98 0.56
C LYS A 619 -1.73 -7.54 1.73
N LEU A 620 -0.73 -8.38 1.44
CA LEU A 620 0.21 -8.90 2.44
C LEU A 620 1.10 -7.77 2.99
N LEU A 621 1.56 -6.88 2.11
CA LEU A 621 2.43 -5.73 2.40
C LEU A 621 1.91 -4.87 3.56
N TYR A 622 0.60 -4.58 3.53
CA TYR A 622 -0.06 -3.66 4.46
C TYR A 622 -1.07 -4.38 5.36
N ALA A 623 -0.96 -5.71 5.48
CA ALA A 623 -1.88 -6.54 6.27
C ALA A 623 -2.09 -6.06 7.71
N LYS A 624 -1.01 -5.57 8.35
CA LYS A 624 -1.05 -5.06 9.73
C LYS A 624 -1.66 -3.67 9.83
N ASP A 625 -1.52 -2.85 8.79
CA ASP A 625 -1.94 -1.45 8.82
C ASP A 625 -3.41 -1.28 8.42
N ILE A 626 -3.90 -2.13 7.51
CA ILE A 626 -5.27 -2.05 6.97
C ILE A 626 -6.35 -2.04 8.07
N PRO A 627 -6.30 -2.87 9.13
CA PRO A 627 -7.26 -2.78 10.23
C PRO A 627 -7.30 -1.39 10.88
N CYS A 628 -6.15 -0.76 11.10
CA CYS A 628 -6.07 0.59 11.67
C CYS A 628 -6.62 1.64 10.71
N TYR A 629 -6.35 1.51 9.41
CA TYR A 629 -6.90 2.43 8.40
C TYR A 629 -8.43 2.30 8.27
N LYS A 630 -8.97 1.09 8.36
CA LYS A 630 -10.43 0.86 8.41
C LYS A 630 -11.08 1.60 9.58
N GLU A 631 -10.49 1.51 10.79
CA GLU A 631 -10.97 2.28 11.94
C GLU A 631 -10.95 3.80 11.69
N TRP A 632 -9.97 4.32 10.94
CA TRP A 632 -9.94 5.75 10.59
C TRP A 632 -11.01 6.12 9.58
N VAL A 633 -11.31 5.25 8.60
CA VAL A 633 -12.40 5.47 7.64
C VAL A 633 -13.75 5.44 8.35
N GLU A 634 -13.97 4.48 9.25
CA GLU A 634 -15.18 4.41 10.07
C GLU A 634 -15.34 5.65 10.95
N ARG A 635 -14.27 6.07 11.64
CA ARG A 635 -14.25 7.31 12.43
C ARG A 635 -14.52 8.52 11.54
N TYR A 636 -13.92 8.61 10.35
CA TYR A 636 -14.13 9.72 9.41
C TYR A 636 -15.61 9.89 9.04
N TYR A 637 -16.29 8.80 8.69
CA TYR A 637 -17.72 8.84 8.39
C TYR A 637 -18.59 9.12 9.62
N SER A 638 -18.19 8.63 10.79
CA SER A 638 -18.86 8.93 12.06
C SER A 638 -18.75 10.43 12.40
N ASP A 639 -17.56 10.99 12.31
CA ASP A 639 -17.28 12.40 12.59
C ASP A 639 -18.09 13.31 11.66
N ILE A 640 -18.14 13.01 10.35
CA ILE A 640 -18.96 13.77 9.39
C ILE A 640 -20.44 13.74 9.78
N LYS A 641 -20.96 12.58 10.16
CA LYS A 641 -22.35 12.42 10.58
C LYS A 641 -22.68 13.25 11.83
N MET A 642 -21.71 13.42 12.73
CA MET A 642 -21.86 14.21 13.96
C MET A 642 -21.76 15.73 13.74
N MET A 643 -21.29 16.20 12.58
CA MET A 643 -21.18 17.64 12.32
C MET A 643 -22.57 18.30 12.19
N PRO A 644 -22.68 19.63 12.39
CA PRO A 644 -23.93 20.36 12.16
C PRO A 644 -24.40 20.31 10.70
N ALA A 645 -25.72 20.24 10.49
CA ALA A 645 -26.34 20.33 9.18
C ALA A 645 -25.90 21.63 8.47
N ILE A 646 -25.49 21.52 7.20
CA ILE A 646 -25.27 22.71 6.36
C ILE A 646 -26.66 23.07 5.82
N SER A 647 -27.11 24.30 6.02
CA SER A 647 -28.39 24.73 5.48
C SER A 647 -28.32 24.80 3.94
N ASP A 648 -29.45 24.61 3.24
CA ASP A 648 -29.48 24.77 1.78
C ASP A 648 -29.04 26.18 1.36
N GLN A 649 -29.34 27.19 2.18
CA GLN A 649 -28.89 28.56 1.97
C GLN A 649 -27.36 28.69 2.03
N ASP A 650 -26.72 28.10 3.04
CA ASP A 650 -25.26 28.13 3.16
C ASP A 650 -24.58 27.30 2.05
N MET A 651 -25.18 26.17 1.69
CA MET A 651 -24.72 25.33 0.58
C MET A 651 -24.75 26.10 -0.74
N ASN A 652 -25.88 26.74 -1.06
CA ASN A 652 -26.02 27.53 -2.27
C ASN A 652 -25.08 28.74 -2.26
N ALA A 653 -24.89 29.42 -1.12
CA ALA A 653 -23.93 30.50 -1.01
C ALA A 653 -22.48 30.04 -1.28
N MET A 654 -22.09 28.85 -0.78
CA MET A 654 -20.77 28.27 -1.08
C MET A 654 -20.61 27.92 -2.56
N LEU A 655 -21.63 27.30 -3.17
CA LEU A 655 -21.60 26.91 -4.58
C LEU A 655 -21.61 28.14 -5.51
N ALA A 656 -22.36 29.19 -5.17
CA ALA A 656 -22.38 30.46 -5.88
C ALA A 656 -20.99 31.12 -5.89
N GLU A 657 -20.30 31.09 -4.74
CA GLU A 657 -18.94 31.64 -4.64
C GLU A 657 -17.96 30.82 -5.47
N ASP A 658 -18.04 29.49 -5.46
CA ASP A 658 -17.22 28.61 -6.30
C ASP A 658 -17.45 28.86 -7.80
N SER A 659 -18.72 28.97 -8.21
CA SER A 659 -19.10 29.35 -9.57
C SER A 659 -18.50 30.69 -9.99
N ARG A 660 -18.63 31.70 -9.13
CA ARG A 660 -18.11 33.06 -9.37
C ARG A 660 -16.60 33.04 -9.59
N LEU A 661 -15.85 32.31 -8.76
CA LEU A 661 -14.39 32.23 -8.83
C LEU A 661 -13.87 31.65 -10.15
N HIS A 662 -14.66 30.79 -10.81
CA HIS A 662 -14.21 30.01 -11.97
C HIS A 662 -14.95 30.31 -13.28
N THR A 663 -15.86 31.29 -13.28
CA THR A 663 -16.70 31.69 -14.44
C THR A 663 -15.95 31.86 -15.76
N THR A 664 -14.71 32.37 -15.71
CA THR A 664 -13.91 32.71 -16.91
C THR A 664 -12.86 31.65 -17.26
N GLU A 665 -12.78 30.56 -16.51
CA GLU A 665 -11.74 29.53 -16.69
C GLU A 665 -12.05 28.61 -17.89
N PHE A 666 -13.31 28.49 -18.28
CA PHE A 666 -13.76 27.57 -19.33
C PHE A 666 -14.50 28.29 -20.46
N ASN A 667 -14.30 27.83 -21.70
CA ASN A 667 -15.06 28.30 -22.86
C ASN A 667 -16.38 27.52 -22.97
N THR A 668 -17.47 28.10 -22.48
CA THR A 668 -18.81 27.50 -22.53
C THR A 668 -19.40 27.39 -23.94
N ASN A 669 -18.86 28.07 -24.95
CA ASN A 669 -19.40 28.07 -26.31
C ASN A 669 -18.86 26.91 -27.16
N CYS A 670 -17.54 26.70 -27.13
CA CYS A 670 -16.92 25.47 -27.65
C CYS A 670 -17.58 24.27 -27.00
N ALA A 671 -17.91 24.46 -25.73
CA ALA A 671 -18.69 23.51 -25.04
C ALA A 671 -20.02 23.31 -25.76
N LEU A 672 -20.89 24.34 -25.81
CA LEU A 672 -22.28 24.36 -26.34
C LEU A 672 -22.42 23.66 -27.69
N HIS A 673 -21.38 23.79 -28.50
CA HIS A 673 -21.29 23.14 -29.77
C HIS A 673 -21.12 21.61 -29.69
N GLU A 674 -20.28 21.10 -28.80
CA GLU A 674 -19.97 19.66 -28.70
C GLU A 674 -21.15 18.82 -28.19
N LEU A 675 -21.93 19.24 -27.16
CA LEU A 675 -23.16 18.47 -26.86
C LEU A 675 -24.22 18.62 -27.90
N TYR A 676 -24.29 19.76 -28.59
CA TYR A 676 -25.25 19.89 -29.68
C TYR A 676 -25.02 18.79 -30.73
N THR A 677 -23.77 18.35 -30.96
CA THR A 677 -23.50 17.17 -31.80
C THR A 677 -24.16 15.88 -31.29
N TYR A 678 -24.22 15.67 -29.96
CA TYR A 678 -24.93 14.55 -29.35
C TYR A 678 -26.45 14.74 -29.44
N ALA A 679 -26.96 15.94 -29.14
CA ALA A 679 -28.38 16.26 -29.27
C ALA A 679 -28.87 16.02 -30.71
N MET A 680 -28.05 16.37 -31.71
CA MET A 680 -28.29 16.07 -33.11
C MET A 680 -28.26 14.59 -33.43
N LYS A 681 -27.24 13.88 -32.96
CA LYS A 681 -27.10 12.44 -33.19
C LYS A 681 -28.28 11.64 -32.65
N TYR A 682 -28.92 12.10 -31.57
CA TYR A 682 -30.03 11.43 -30.90
C TYR A 682 -31.35 12.22 -30.98
N ASN A 683 -31.48 13.13 -31.95
CA ASN A 683 -32.58 14.10 -32.02
C ASN A 683 -33.98 13.46 -32.00
N GLU A 684 -34.21 12.43 -32.81
CA GLU A 684 -35.51 11.74 -32.86
C GLU A 684 -35.90 11.17 -31.50
N GLN A 685 -34.97 10.51 -30.81
CA GLN A 685 -35.22 9.86 -29.51
C GLN A 685 -35.47 10.91 -28.42
N LEU A 686 -34.71 12.00 -28.45
CA LEU A 686 -34.89 13.12 -27.53
C LEU A 686 -36.25 13.80 -27.74
N THR A 687 -36.63 14.05 -28.99
CA THR A 687 -37.91 14.67 -29.34
C THR A 687 -39.08 13.84 -28.84
N VAL A 688 -39.08 12.53 -29.12
CA VAL A 688 -40.11 11.61 -28.61
C VAL A 688 -40.20 11.64 -27.08
N THR A 689 -39.07 11.60 -26.38
CA THR A 689 -39.08 11.63 -24.91
C THR A 689 -39.65 12.96 -24.38
N LEU A 690 -39.26 14.09 -24.97
CA LEU A 690 -39.74 15.42 -24.59
C LEU A 690 -41.23 15.61 -24.92
N GLU A 691 -41.75 14.92 -25.92
CA GLU A 691 -43.17 14.88 -26.26
C GLU A 691 -43.97 13.91 -25.40
N GLU A 692 -43.36 12.89 -24.80
CA GLU A 692 -44.05 11.95 -23.89
C GLU A 692 -44.12 12.48 -22.44
N ASP A 693 -43.13 13.25 -22.01
CA ASP A 693 -43.07 13.78 -20.64
C ASP A 693 -44.00 14.99 -20.40
N GLU A 694 -44.88 14.89 -19.40
CA GLU A 694 -45.93 15.89 -19.13
C GLU A 694 -45.34 17.26 -18.73
N PHE A 695 -44.21 17.27 -18.02
CA PHE A 695 -43.52 18.51 -17.65
C PHE A 695 -42.89 19.17 -18.88
N SER A 696 -42.22 18.39 -19.73
CA SER A 696 -41.58 18.83 -20.97
C SER A 696 -42.59 19.42 -21.97
N GLN A 697 -43.78 18.81 -22.07
CA GLN A 697 -44.90 19.35 -22.86
C GLN A 697 -45.36 20.72 -22.34
N LYS A 698 -45.56 20.87 -21.02
CA LYS A 698 -45.96 22.15 -20.40
C LYS A 698 -44.96 23.26 -20.67
N GLN A 699 -43.67 22.93 -20.68
CA GLN A 699 -42.57 23.87 -20.94
C GLN A 699 -42.22 24.03 -22.43
N ARG A 700 -42.90 23.30 -23.32
CA ARG A 700 -42.67 23.27 -24.77
C ARG A 700 -41.21 22.97 -25.14
N LEU A 701 -40.58 22.04 -24.42
CA LEU A 701 -39.14 21.76 -24.59
C LEU A 701 -38.79 21.17 -25.96
N ALA A 702 -39.65 20.30 -26.52
CA ALA A 702 -39.46 19.76 -27.88
C ALA A 702 -39.39 20.88 -28.94
N TYR A 703 -40.29 21.87 -28.83
CA TYR A 703 -40.30 23.04 -29.70
C TYR A 703 -39.05 23.93 -29.51
N LYS A 704 -38.57 24.11 -28.27
CA LYS A 704 -37.32 24.83 -28.00
C LYS A 704 -36.12 24.11 -28.62
N LEU A 705 -36.06 22.78 -28.53
CA LEU A 705 -34.99 21.98 -29.15
C LEU A 705 -34.99 22.15 -30.68
N GLU A 706 -36.18 22.16 -31.30
CA GLU A 706 -36.34 22.44 -32.73
C GLU A 706 -35.87 23.85 -33.11
N GLN A 707 -36.18 24.86 -32.28
CA GLN A 707 -35.65 26.22 -32.48
C GLN A 707 -34.12 26.26 -32.45
N VAL A 708 -33.49 25.57 -31.48
CA VAL A 708 -32.04 25.46 -31.41
C VAL A 708 -31.49 24.78 -32.67
N HIS A 709 -32.15 23.73 -33.16
CA HIS A 709 -31.76 23.06 -34.40
C HIS A 709 -31.78 24.02 -35.60
N ASN A 710 -32.85 24.81 -35.74
CA ASN A 710 -33.00 25.78 -36.82
C ASN A 710 -31.92 26.87 -36.76
N ILE A 711 -31.64 27.42 -35.57
CA ILE A 711 -30.60 28.45 -35.38
C ILE A 711 -29.21 27.89 -35.74
N MET A 712 -28.90 26.67 -35.29
CA MET A 712 -27.61 26.04 -35.57
C MET A 712 -27.47 25.62 -37.04
N ALA A 713 -28.58 25.26 -37.72
CA ALA A 713 -28.59 24.96 -39.14
C ALA A 713 -28.39 26.21 -40.01
N GLU A 714 -28.94 27.36 -39.59
CA GLU A 714 -28.76 28.66 -40.25
C GLU A 714 -27.31 29.18 -40.16
N GLN A 715 -26.59 28.86 -39.08
CA GLN A 715 -25.16 29.20 -38.93
C GLN A 715 -24.22 28.21 -39.64
N GLY A 716 -24.74 27.13 -40.23
CA GLY A 716 -23.99 26.05 -40.88
C GLY A 716 -23.94 26.11 -42.41
N GLN A 717 -24.48 27.15 -43.06
CA GLN A 717 -24.22 27.41 -44.48
C GLN A 717 -22.99 28.33 -44.63
N PRO A 718 -22.03 27.99 -45.52
CA PRO A 718 -20.73 28.66 -45.62
C PRO A 718 -20.81 30.14 -46.00
#